data_AF-A0A9W7DQZ6-F1
#
_entry.id   AF-A0A9W7DQZ6-F1
#
_cell.length_a   1.000
_cell.length_b   1.000
_cell.length_c   1.000
_cell.angle_alpha   90.00
_cell.angle_beta   90.00
_cell.angle_gamma   90.00
#
_symmetry.space_group_name_H-M   'P 1'
#
loop_
_entity.id
_entity.type
_entity.pdbx_description
1 polymer ?
#
loop_
_entity_poly.entity_id
_entity_poly.type
_entity_poly.pdbx_seq_one_letter_code
_entity_poly.pdbx_strand_id
1 'polypeptide(L)'
;MRQKHIIVTANYPARELGVKKLMSYEAAVAIDNKLGGGVLKFIDASDLSLFREDSFIIERCIRIWSRKHSQPCPVHKRGMDEFDINVSGHGDGLHLALDLQSFIFSETSFTVSVGYGPSPFLAKLAAGRRKPNGVSTLTVESASQLLPKLPMRIIPGLGSNAAREMRRVIINANGINEPDNVDRKERVVLTCRHLLKTPMVELKGTVGEGNARLFLRLAQGLDDSDVIDNGNDMKKVTTVEDSFRSGTVTNLSSLDMQCAKIAGRLLSTMAEENKRVGMREEANLRVTVREKGIRGRRSKSVPWPRVNVDANVIRRLAMAEVSKLISKGGGSFNCTLLNLGVEWRASNQSSTSTSTSTSTSTSTSTSSSSSKKRKGSGGGSGGLKKYFAATTMILMAVVHGVEGFCAPSRVSAGAIENLVVERIRFRRSGDFAAADAIKAQLEGVGVCVQDQVGGGATWSVLTEPEEHVKVEGMSVLGLAHAAVGCVEDDASEQEVRDNVERLGVVALERLQMLEQLNPYTFHTEVMGKKASDAAFWFCIAGLENESLFQALADVSEAELKRFGSRDKCRVVDVKGILEKLAACGLEGHSVFDVGKRILEEKGEEMDVLTFESPRSLIWFFRQSRRTREVKRMREKGRKAWKSLNLGGDQFGTGAGRGNIKDDGWLDMTRPLVIDIGCGMGVSLL
;
A
#
# COMPACT_ATOMS: atom_id res chain seq x y z
N MET A 1 -15.18 -18.69 -4.26
CA MET A 1 -15.34 -19.13 -2.84
C MET A 1 -16.81 -19.22 -2.47
N ARG A 2 -17.24 -20.36 -1.92
CA ARG A 2 -18.60 -20.54 -1.37
C ARG A 2 -18.54 -20.79 0.13
N GLN A 3 -19.53 -20.32 0.86
CA GLN A 3 -19.84 -20.83 2.20
C GLN A 3 -21.20 -21.48 2.13
N LYS A 4 -21.23 -22.80 2.34
CA LYS A 4 -22.44 -23.61 2.18
C LYS A 4 -23.04 -23.42 0.78
N HIS A 5 -24.18 -22.73 0.67
CA HIS A 5 -24.93 -22.51 -0.57
C HIS A 5 -24.85 -21.07 -1.10
N ILE A 6 -23.91 -20.25 -0.61
CA ILE A 6 -23.79 -18.84 -1.00
C ILE A 6 -22.37 -18.56 -1.47
N ILE A 7 -22.23 -17.84 -2.59
CA ILE A 7 -20.95 -17.32 -3.04
C ILE A 7 -20.57 -16.11 -2.18
N VAL A 8 -19.53 -16.27 -1.36
CA VAL A 8 -19.07 -15.22 -0.44
C VAL A 8 -18.08 -14.26 -1.09
N THR A 9 -17.36 -14.73 -2.10
CA THR A 9 -16.53 -13.93 -3.00
C THR A 9 -16.11 -14.74 -4.22
N ALA A 10 -15.69 -14.04 -5.28
CA ALA A 10 -15.18 -14.59 -6.53
C ALA A 10 -14.05 -13.68 -7.03
N ASN A 11 -13.06 -14.26 -7.72
CA ASN A 11 -11.98 -13.49 -8.32
C ASN A 11 -12.48 -12.60 -9.47
N TYR A 12 -11.65 -11.64 -9.89
CA TYR A 12 -12.07 -10.67 -10.91
C TYR A 12 -12.45 -11.33 -12.26
N PRO A 13 -11.72 -12.34 -12.76
CA PRO A 13 -12.15 -13.08 -13.94
C PRO A 13 -13.55 -13.72 -13.79
N ALA A 14 -13.84 -14.38 -12.66
CA ALA A 14 -15.18 -14.94 -12.43
C ALA A 14 -16.27 -13.85 -12.32
N ARG A 15 -15.93 -12.66 -11.80
CA ARG A 15 -16.87 -11.52 -11.75
C ARG A 15 -17.21 -10.98 -13.13
N GLU A 16 -16.24 -10.95 -14.05
CA GLU A 16 -16.47 -10.56 -15.45
C GLU A 16 -17.43 -11.53 -16.15
N LEU A 17 -17.40 -12.81 -15.77
CA LEU A 17 -18.34 -13.84 -16.22
C LEU A 17 -19.73 -13.74 -15.55
N GLY A 18 -19.95 -12.75 -14.69
CA GLY A 18 -21.25 -12.49 -14.05
C GLY A 18 -21.45 -13.12 -12.68
N VAL A 19 -20.43 -13.78 -12.10
CA VAL A 19 -20.50 -14.29 -10.72
C VAL A 19 -20.49 -13.12 -9.73
N LYS A 20 -21.51 -13.05 -8.87
CA LYS A 20 -21.71 -11.95 -7.92
C LYS A 20 -21.61 -12.43 -6.48
N LYS A 21 -21.06 -11.58 -5.61
CA LYS A 21 -21.10 -11.80 -4.16
C LYS A 21 -22.57 -11.90 -3.68
N LEU A 22 -22.83 -12.82 -2.76
CA LEU A 22 -24.16 -13.17 -2.22
C LEU A 22 -25.12 -13.86 -3.20
N MET A 23 -24.68 -14.24 -4.41
CA MET A 23 -25.50 -15.11 -5.25
C MET A 23 -25.55 -16.53 -4.69
N SER A 24 -26.61 -17.28 -5.01
CA SER A 24 -26.69 -18.68 -4.62
C SER A 24 -25.66 -19.53 -5.38
N TYR A 25 -25.21 -20.60 -4.76
CA TYR A 25 -24.30 -21.55 -5.40
C TYR A 25 -24.91 -22.14 -6.67
N GLU A 26 -26.20 -22.45 -6.65
CA GLU A 26 -26.93 -23.00 -7.79
C GLU A 26 -26.96 -22.01 -8.96
N ALA A 27 -27.13 -20.71 -8.69
CA ALA A 27 -27.08 -19.68 -9.72
C ALA A 27 -25.67 -19.53 -10.32
N ALA A 28 -24.62 -19.75 -9.53
CA ALA A 28 -23.24 -19.69 -10.03
C ALA A 28 -22.90 -20.92 -10.88
N VAL A 29 -23.39 -22.10 -10.50
CA VAL A 29 -23.29 -23.33 -11.32
C VAL A 29 -24.07 -23.18 -12.63
N ALA A 30 -25.23 -22.54 -12.60
CA ALA A 30 -25.98 -22.25 -13.83
C ALA A 30 -25.21 -21.31 -14.79
N ILE A 31 -24.40 -20.38 -14.26
CA ILE A 31 -23.47 -19.59 -15.08
C ILE A 31 -22.39 -20.49 -15.67
N ASP A 32 -21.74 -21.34 -14.87
CA ASP A 32 -20.71 -22.26 -15.35
C ASP A 32 -21.20 -23.19 -16.46
N ASN A 33 -22.38 -23.78 -16.29
CA ASN A 33 -23.00 -24.65 -17.27
C ASN A 33 -23.27 -23.94 -18.61
N LYS A 34 -23.67 -22.66 -18.56
CA LYS A 34 -23.85 -21.84 -19.77
C LYS A 34 -22.53 -21.53 -20.50
N LEU A 35 -21.40 -21.63 -19.80
CA LEU A 35 -20.05 -21.42 -20.33
C LEU A 35 -19.40 -22.73 -20.81
N GLY A 36 -20.13 -23.84 -20.84
CA GLY A 36 -19.62 -25.16 -21.26
C GLY A 36 -19.23 -26.09 -20.11
N GLY A 37 -19.35 -25.64 -18.85
CA GLY A 37 -19.07 -26.43 -17.65
C GLY A 37 -17.58 -26.62 -17.35
N GLY A 38 -17.20 -26.47 -16.08
CA GLY A 38 -15.80 -26.64 -15.64
C GLY A 38 -14.91 -25.40 -15.83
N VAL A 39 -15.48 -24.26 -16.24
CA VAL A 39 -14.77 -22.98 -16.35
C VAL A 39 -14.58 -22.37 -14.95
N LEU A 40 -15.60 -22.47 -14.10
CA LEU A 40 -15.57 -21.95 -12.73
C LEU A 40 -15.14 -23.04 -11.74
N LYS A 41 -14.08 -22.74 -10.96
CA LYS A 41 -13.66 -23.58 -9.83
C LYS A 41 -14.28 -23.09 -8.51
N PHE A 42 -14.99 -23.98 -7.82
CA PHE A 42 -15.66 -23.66 -6.56
C PHE A 42 -14.89 -24.23 -5.36
N ILE A 43 -14.41 -23.34 -4.50
CA ILE A 43 -13.71 -23.69 -3.25
C ILE A 43 -14.63 -23.42 -2.06
N ASP A 44 -14.71 -24.38 -1.13
CA ASP A 44 -15.41 -24.21 0.15
C ASP A 44 -14.55 -23.38 1.10
N ALA A 45 -15.12 -22.26 1.57
CA ALA A 45 -14.49 -21.29 2.44
C ALA A 45 -15.21 -21.21 3.80
N SER A 46 -15.82 -22.33 4.23
CA SER A 46 -16.50 -22.44 5.53
C SER A 46 -15.50 -22.37 6.71
N ASP A 47 -14.26 -22.80 6.49
CA ASP A 47 -13.14 -22.50 7.37
C ASP A 47 -12.55 -21.13 7.01
N LEU A 48 -12.42 -20.27 8.03
CA LEU A 48 -11.91 -18.91 7.89
C LEU A 48 -10.46 -18.74 8.36
N SER A 49 -9.82 -19.82 8.82
CA SER A 49 -8.52 -19.76 9.49
C SER A 49 -7.43 -19.19 8.58
N LEU A 50 -7.32 -19.67 7.33
CA LEU A 50 -6.37 -19.14 6.34
C LEU A 50 -6.58 -17.64 6.07
N PHE A 51 -7.83 -17.21 5.90
CA PHE A 51 -8.13 -15.78 5.67
C PHE A 51 -7.75 -14.92 6.88
N ARG A 52 -7.84 -15.44 8.10
CA ARG A 52 -7.40 -14.71 9.30
C ARG A 52 -5.88 -14.62 9.38
N GLU A 53 -5.18 -15.68 8.98
CA GLU A 53 -3.71 -15.69 8.92
C GLU A 53 -3.20 -14.69 7.88
N ASP A 54 -3.74 -14.69 6.67
CA ASP A 54 -3.38 -13.72 5.63
C ASP A 54 -3.69 -12.28 6.04
N SER A 55 -4.84 -12.08 6.69
CA SER A 55 -5.23 -10.79 7.27
C SER A 55 -4.17 -10.25 8.22
N PHE A 56 -3.61 -11.15 9.03
CA PHE A 56 -2.57 -10.82 9.98
C PHE A 56 -1.22 -10.53 9.30
N ILE A 57 -0.86 -11.28 8.26
CA ILE A 57 0.35 -11.01 7.47
C ILE A 57 0.27 -9.61 6.85
N ILE A 58 -0.87 -9.26 6.24
CA ILE A 58 -1.10 -7.94 5.64
C ILE A 58 -1.08 -6.84 6.70
N GLU A 59 -1.75 -7.05 7.84
CA GLU A 59 -1.72 -6.11 8.97
C GLU A 59 -0.28 -5.87 9.46
N ARG A 60 0.51 -6.93 9.62
CA ARG A 60 1.92 -6.84 10.02
C ARG A 60 2.73 -6.04 9.01
N CYS A 61 2.53 -6.26 7.71
CA CYS A 61 3.20 -5.48 6.67
C CYS A 61 2.85 -4.00 6.76
N ILE A 62 1.55 -3.67 6.88
CA ILE A 62 1.09 -2.28 7.05
C ILE A 62 1.72 -1.63 8.29
N ARG A 63 1.78 -2.35 9.41
CA ARG A 63 2.37 -1.83 10.66
C ARG A 63 3.89 -1.65 10.56
N ILE A 64 4.60 -2.52 9.86
CA ILE A 64 6.04 -2.35 9.57
C ILE A 64 6.25 -1.11 8.71
N TRP A 65 5.45 -0.95 7.65
CA TRP A 65 5.51 0.21 6.77
C TRP A 65 5.24 1.54 7.52
N SER A 66 4.19 1.56 8.35
CA SER A 66 3.83 2.72 9.18
C SER A 66 5.00 3.15 10.08
N ARG A 67 5.70 2.20 10.71
CA ARG A 67 6.84 2.48 11.61
C ARG A 67 8.12 2.96 10.93
N LYS A 68 8.24 2.87 9.60
CA LYS A 68 9.41 3.38 8.87
C LYS A 68 9.45 4.91 8.79
N HIS A 69 8.33 5.57 9.07
CA HIS A 69 8.23 7.03 9.05
C HIS A 69 8.68 7.62 10.39
N SER A 70 9.09 8.90 10.38
CA SER A 70 9.60 9.59 11.58
C SER A 70 8.59 9.59 12.75
N GLN A 71 7.29 9.56 12.44
CA GLN A 71 6.24 9.23 13.40
C GLN A 71 5.39 8.06 12.87
N PRO A 72 4.97 7.11 13.73
CA PRO A 72 4.09 6.03 13.30
C PRO A 72 2.72 6.54 12.87
N CYS A 73 2.27 6.14 11.68
CA CYS A 73 0.93 6.40 11.17
C CYS A 73 -0.11 5.52 11.92
N PRO A 74 -1.16 6.09 12.55
CA PRO A 74 -2.25 5.33 13.17
C PRO A 74 -2.93 4.36 12.19
N VAL A 75 -3.14 3.11 12.59
CA VAL A 75 -3.76 2.06 11.75
C VAL A 75 -5.01 1.48 12.39
N HIS A 76 -6.15 1.60 11.71
CA HIS A 76 -7.42 0.99 12.10
C HIS A 76 -7.78 -0.18 11.19
N LYS A 77 -7.73 -1.40 11.72
CA LYS A 77 -8.26 -2.59 11.05
C LYS A 77 -9.79 -2.63 11.12
N ARG A 78 -10.48 -2.45 9.99
CA ARG A 78 -11.96 -2.45 9.89
C ARG A 78 -12.57 -3.86 9.79
N GLY A 79 -11.81 -4.79 9.23
CA GLY A 79 -12.26 -6.15 8.96
C GLY A 79 -11.09 -7.08 8.72
N MET A 80 -11.35 -8.21 8.06
CA MET A 80 -10.28 -9.14 7.69
C MET A 80 -9.43 -8.59 6.53
N ASP A 81 -10.02 -7.84 5.61
CA ASP A 81 -9.36 -7.39 4.38
C ASP A 81 -9.38 -5.86 4.19
N GLU A 82 -9.71 -5.10 5.23
CA GLU A 82 -9.89 -3.64 5.18
C GLU A 82 -9.15 -2.91 6.32
N PHE A 83 -8.39 -1.88 5.95
CA PHE A 83 -7.57 -1.07 6.88
C PHE A 83 -7.65 0.42 6.52
N ASP A 84 -7.82 1.28 7.52
CA ASP A 84 -7.63 2.72 7.40
C ASP A 84 -6.30 3.13 8.04
N ILE A 85 -5.57 4.06 7.43
CA ILE A 85 -4.29 4.55 7.93
C ILE A 85 -4.28 6.07 7.85
N ASN A 86 -4.04 6.75 8.97
CA ASN A 86 -3.87 8.20 8.98
C ASN A 86 -2.42 8.53 8.65
N VAL A 87 -2.21 9.24 7.54
CA VAL A 87 -0.90 9.64 7.00
C VAL A 87 -0.75 11.16 6.93
N SER A 88 -1.56 11.89 7.69
CA SER A 88 -1.51 13.36 7.76
C SER A 88 -0.11 13.82 8.18
N GLY A 89 0.46 14.80 7.47
CA GLY A 89 1.81 15.31 7.76
C GLY A 89 2.97 14.43 7.28
N HIS A 90 2.71 13.31 6.60
CA HIS A 90 3.75 12.40 6.08
C HIS A 90 4.14 12.63 4.61
N GLY A 91 3.62 13.68 3.97
CA GLY A 91 3.95 14.06 2.59
C GLY A 91 2.83 13.79 1.58
N ASP A 92 3.20 13.52 0.33
CA ASP A 92 2.24 13.28 -0.77
C ASP A 92 1.47 11.96 -0.56
N GLY A 93 0.16 12.08 -0.32
CA GLY A 93 -0.73 10.93 -0.12
C GLY A 93 -0.77 9.95 -1.28
N LEU A 94 -0.61 10.43 -2.53
CA LEU A 94 -0.53 9.53 -3.68
C LEU A 94 0.75 8.71 -3.64
N HIS A 95 1.88 9.34 -3.32
CA HIS A 95 3.15 8.65 -3.17
C HIS A 95 3.07 7.58 -2.07
N LEU A 96 2.57 7.94 -0.89
CA LEU A 96 2.40 7.02 0.24
C LEU A 96 1.47 5.85 -0.08
N ALA A 97 0.34 6.11 -0.76
CA ALA A 97 -0.58 5.06 -1.20
C ALA A 97 0.06 4.09 -2.21
N LEU A 98 0.86 4.62 -3.14
CA LEU A 98 1.57 3.85 -4.16
C LEU A 98 2.73 3.04 -3.59
N ASP A 99 3.47 3.61 -2.63
CA ASP A 99 4.55 2.95 -1.90
C ASP A 99 4.01 1.81 -1.05
N LEU A 100 2.96 2.06 -0.26
CA LEU A 100 2.33 1.03 0.57
C LEU A 100 1.73 -0.11 -0.27
N GLN A 101 1.08 0.19 -1.39
CA GLN A 101 0.59 -0.84 -2.31
C GLN A 101 1.74 -1.73 -2.82
N SER A 102 2.85 -1.11 -3.22
CA SER A 102 4.03 -1.83 -3.70
C SER A 102 4.70 -2.65 -2.60
N PHE A 103 4.79 -2.10 -1.38
CA PHE A 103 5.35 -2.78 -0.22
C PHE A 103 4.53 -4.01 0.19
N ILE A 104 3.20 -3.90 0.26
CA ILE A 104 2.34 -5.06 0.55
C ILE A 104 2.53 -6.14 -0.51
N PHE A 105 2.58 -5.76 -1.79
CA PHE A 105 2.77 -6.73 -2.86
C PHE A 105 4.14 -7.41 -2.80
N SER A 106 5.22 -6.69 -2.52
CA SER A 106 6.56 -7.29 -2.43
C SER A 106 6.70 -8.25 -1.26
N GLU A 107 6.07 -7.95 -0.13
CA GLU A 107 6.16 -8.79 1.08
C GLU A 107 5.19 -9.98 1.08
N THR A 108 4.03 -9.84 0.42
CA THR A 108 2.94 -10.82 0.57
C THR A 108 2.44 -11.44 -0.74
N SER A 109 2.85 -10.89 -1.89
CA SER A 109 2.26 -11.19 -3.21
C SER A 109 0.76 -10.89 -3.35
N PHE A 110 0.12 -10.30 -2.33
CA PHE A 110 -1.28 -9.88 -2.42
C PHE A 110 -1.42 -8.53 -3.11
N THR A 111 -2.33 -8.45 -4.08
CA THR A 111 -2.73 -7.16 -4.66
C THR A 111 -3.70 -6.45 -3.74
N VAL A 112 -3.58 -5.12 -3.65
CA VAL A 112 -4.49 -4.30 -2.86
C VAL A 112 -5.01 -3.12 -3.67
N SER A 113 -6.25 -2.71 -3.45
CA SER A 113 -6.75 -1.43 -3.95
C SER A 113 -6.67 -0.41 -2.83
N VAL A 114 -6.15 0.77 -3.15
CA VAL A 114 -5.84 1.82 -2.18
C VAL A 114 -6.60 3.08 -2.55
N GLY A 115 -7.41 3.58 -1.64
CA GLY A 115 -8.04 4.89 -1.74
C GLY A 115 -7.37 5.82 -0.76
N TYR A 116 -7.15 7.07 -1.15
CA TYR A 116 -6.82 8.11 -0.19
C TYR A 116 -7.78 9.29 -0.32
N GLY A 117 -8.03 9.95 0.80
CA GLY A 117 -8.95 11.08 0.88
C GLY A 117 -8.83 11.78 2.23
N PRO A 118 -9.55 12.88 2.43
CA PRO A 118 -9.42 13.70 3.63
C PRO A 118 -10.10 13.09 4.86
N SER A 119 -10.78 11.94 4.71
CA SER A 119 -11.44 11.23 5.79
C SER A 119 -11.50 9.73 5.48
N PRO A 120 -11.76 8.86 6.48
CA PRO A 120 -11.96 7.43 6.25
C PRO A 120 -13.09 7.12 5.26
N PHE A 121 -14.21 7.85 5.33
CA PHE A 121 -15.32 7.64 4.39
C PHE A 121 -14.92 7.93 2.94
N LEU A 122 -14.26 9.07 2.69
CA LEU A 122 -13.87 9.43 1.32
C LEU A 122 -12.72 8.58 0.79
N ALA A 123 -11.78 8.18 1.66
CA ALA A 123 -10.73 7.22 1.33
C ALA A 123 -11.33 5.86 0.92
N LYS A 124 -12.31 5.36 1.68
CA LYS A 124 -13.04 4.13 1.35
C LYS A 124 -13.79 4.22 0.02
N LEU A 125 -14.46 5.35 -0.21
CA LEU A 125 -15.17 5.58 -1.46
C LEU A 125 -14.19 5.64 -2.65
N ALA A 126 -13.04 6.27 -2.48
CA ALA A 126 -11.95 6.25 -3.45
C ALA A 126 -11.49 4.81 -3.72
N ALA A 127 -11.12 4.04 -2.70
CA ALA A 127 -10.59 2.68 -2.83
C ALA A 127 -11.51 1.75 -3.65
N GLY A 128 -12.84 1.93 -3.53
CA GLY A 128 -13.83 1.19 -4.31
C GLY A 128 -13.84 1.49 -5.81
N ARG A 129 -13.42 2.68 -6.25
CA ARG A 129 -13.57 3.18 -7.63
C ARG A 129 -12.60 2.56 -8.63
N ARG A 130 -11.42 2.14 -8.18
CA ARG A 130 -10.37 1.55 -9.04
C ARG A 130 -9.99 0.12 -8.61
N LYS A 131 -10.96 -0.70 -8.25
CA LYS A 131 -10.76 -2.15 -8.06
C LYS A 131 -10.71 -2.87 -9.43
N PRO A 132 -9.92 -3.95 -9.61
CA PRO A 132 -8.85 -4.47 -8.73
C PRO A 132 -7.61 -3.57 -8.67
N ASN A 133 -6.65 -3.86 -7.79
CA ASN A 133 -5.25 -3.41 -7.83
C ASN A 133 -5.03 -1.98 -8.36
N GLY A 134 -5.78 -1.01 -7.82
CA GLY A 134 -5.71 0.37 -8.27
C GLY A 134 -5.59 1.33 -7.12
N VAL A 135 -4.99 2.49 -7.40
CA VAL A 135 -4.89 3.61 -6.48
C VAL A 135 -5.77 4.74 -6.98
N SER A 136 -6.53 5.37 -6.10
CA SER A 136 -7.40 6.49 -6.46
C SER A 136 -7.62 7.45 -5.31
N THR A 137 -8.13 8.64 -5.63
CA THR A 137 -8.39 9.69 -4.65
C THR A 137 -9.80 10.22 -4.76
N LEU A 138 -10.24 10.88 -3.70
CA LEU A 138 -11.42 11.72 -3.71
C LEU A 138 -11.19 12.94 -2.81
N THR A 139 -11.11 14.12 -3.41
CA THR A 139 -11.08 15.41 -2.70
C THR A 139 -12.47 15.78 -2.19
N VAL A 140 -12.57 16.76 -1.28
CA VAL A 140 -13.87 17.26 -0.78
C VAL A 140 -14.70 17.82 -1.92
N GLU A 141 -14.06 18.55 -2.83
CA GLU A 141 -14.69 19.18 -4.00
C GLU A 141 -15.23 18.10 -4.95
N SER A 142 -14.41 17.09 -5.27
CA SER A 142 -14.82 15.95 -6.09
C SER A 142 -15.94 15.14 -5.44
N ALA A 143 -15.87 14.95 -4.11
CA ALA A 143 -16.90 14.25 -3.34
C ALA A 143 -18.23 15.01 -3.38
N SER A 144 -18.22 16.33 -3.24
CA SER A 144 -19.43 17.17 -3.27
C SER A 144 -20.21 17.06 -4.59
N GLN A 145 -19.51 16.83 -5.70
CA GLN A 145 -20.12 16.63 -7.02
C GLN A 145 -20.57 15.17 -7.25
N LEU A 146 -19.83 14.22 -6.69
CA LEU A 146 -20.05 12.78 -6.88
C LEU A 146 -21.16 12.24 -5.98
N LEU A 147 -21.09 12.50 -4.67
CA LEU A 147 -21.96 11.92 -3.65
C LEU A 147 -23.45 12.09 -3.96
N PRO A 148 -23.95 13.27 -4.40
CA PRO A 148 -25.37 13.45 -4.71
C PRO A 148 -25.91 12.45 -5.74
N LYS A 149 -25.05 11.90 -6.61
CA LYS A 149 -25.41 10.94 -7.66
C LYS A 149 -25.39 9.48 -7.18
N LEU A 150 -24.75 9.21 -6.05
CA LEU A 150 -24.60 7.85 -5.53
C LEU A 150 -25.80 7.42 -4.69
N PRO A 151 -26.12 6.12 -4.62
CA PRO A 151 -27.13 5.60 -3.72
C PRO A 151 -26.82 5.97 -2.27
N MET A 152 -27.81 6.42 -1.50
CA MET A 152 -27.59 6.88 -0.11
C MET A 152 -27.04 5.78 0.80
N ARG A 153 -27.24 4.51 0.45
CA ARG A 153 -26.68 3.34 1.15
C ARG A 153 -25.16 3.20 1.04
N ILE A 154 -24.49 4.07 0.28
CA ILE A 154 -23.02 4.18 0.30
C ILE A 154 -22.52 4.81 1.60
N ILE A 155 -23.37 5.56 2.31
CA ILE A 155 -23.05 6.25 3.56
C ILE A 155 -22.81 5.22 4.67
N PRO A 156 -21.64 5.24 5.34
CA PRO A 156 -21.35 4.39 6.49
C PRO A 156 -22.39 4.54 7.59
N GLY A 157 -22.79 3.42 8.20
CA GLY A 157 -23.85 3.40 9.22
C GLY A 157 -25.27 3.45 8.67
N LEU A 158 -25.50 3.83 7.41
CA LEU A 158 -26.82 3.84 6.77
C LEU A 158 -27.15 2.46 6.19
N GLY A 159 -27.53 1.54 7.08
CA GLY A 159 -27.92 0.18 6.74
C GLY A 159 -29.31 0.05 6.09
N SER A 160 -29.69 -1.18 5.73
CA SER A 160 -30.99 -1.47 5.10
C SER A 160 -32.20 -1.10 5.97
N ASN A 161 -32.07 -1.17 7.30
CA ASN A 161 -33.15 -0.82 8.22
C ASN A 161 -33.38 0.69 8.26
N ALA A 162 -32.33 1.47 8.49
CA ALA A 162 -32.39 2.93 8.46
C ALA A 162 -32.87 3.42 7.09
N ALA A 163 -32.35 2.85 6.00
CA ALA A 163 -32.80 3.18 4.64
C ALA A 163 -34.29 2.91 4.42
N ARG A 164 -34.80 1.80 4.98
CA ARG A 164 -36.22 1.44 4.89
C ARG A 164 -37.10 2.37 5.73
N GLU A 165 -36.65 2.75 6.92
CA GLU A 165 -37.36 3.66 7.82
C GLU A 165 -37.46 5.08 7.25
N MET A 166 -36.39 5.58 6.62
CA MET A 166 -36.38 6.91 5.99
C MET A 166 -37.07 6.94 4.62
N ARG A 167 -37.29 5.79 3.96
CA ARG A 167 -37.73 5.74 2.55
C ARG A 167 -39.00 6.54 2.28
N ARG A 168 -40.05 6.33 3.08
CA ARG A 168 -41.36 6.98 2.88
C ARG A 168 -41.24 8.50 3.00
N VAL A 169 -40.52 8.95 4.02
CA VAL A 169 -40.24 10.38 4.26
C VAL A 169 -39.47 10.99 3.09
N ILE A 170 -38.39 10.35 2.64
CA ILE A 170 -37.58 10.84 1.52
C ILE A 170 -38.39 10.90 0.22
N ILE A 171 -39.21 9.88 -0.06
CA ILE A 171 -40.07 9.84 -1.26
C ILE A 171 -41.06 11.00 -1.24
N ASN A 172 -41.77 11.20 -0.12
CA ASN A 172 -42.74 12.28 0.05
C ASN A 172 -42.09 13.65 -0.08
N ALA A 173 -40.99 13.90 0.63
CA ALA A 173 -40.28 15.17 0.63
C ALA A 173 -39.72 15.55 -0.75
N ASN A 174 -39.41 14.55 -1.58
CA ASN A 174 -38.86 14.75 -2.92
C ASN A 174 -39.91 14.65 -4.04
N GLY A 175 -41.19 14.47 -3.71
CA GLY A 175 -42.28 14.32 -4.69
C GLY A 175 -42.08 13.12 -5.63
N ILE A 176 -41.42 12.06 -5.16
CA ILE A 176 -41.16 10.86 -5.96
C ILE A 176 -42.45 10.05 -6.02
N ASN A 177 -42.95 9.76 -7.22
CA ASN A 177 -44.08 8.86 -7.39
C ASN A 177 -43.60 7.41 -7.39
N GLU A 178 -43.66 6.76 -6.24
CA GLU A 178 -43.39 5.32 -6.09
C GLU A 178 -44.66 4.62 -5.57
N PRO A 179 -45.24 3.67 -6.33
CA PRO A 179 -46.40 2.91 -5.87
C PRO A 179 -46.09 2.10 -4.59
N ASP A 180 -47.10 1.94 -3.73
CA ASP A 180 -46.93 1.23 -2.43
C ASP A 180 -46.51 -0.24 -2.58
N ASN A 181 -46.86 -0.88 -3.70
CA ASN A 181 -46.63 -2.31 -3.98
C ASN A 181 -45.65 -2.57 -5.14
N VAL A 182 -44.53 -1.84 -5.20
CA VAL A 182 -43.47 -2.12 -6.18
C VAL A 182 -42.54 -3.24 -5.70
N ASP A 183 -42.21 -4.19 -6.61
CA ASP A 183 -41.19 -5.20 -6.36
C ASP A 183 -39.87 -4.52 -5.97
N ARG A 184 -39.16 -5.08 -4.98
CA ARG A 184 -37.90 -4.53 -4.48
C ARG A 184 -36.87 -4.25 -5.58
N LYS A 185 -36.90 -5.00 -6.67
CA LYS A 185 -35.99 -4.81 -7.81
C LYS A 185 -36.33 -3.60 -8.67
N GLU A 186 -37.59 -3.18 -8.67
CA GLU A 186 -38.13 -2.08 -9.49
C GLU A 186 -38.22 -0.76 -8.71
N ARG A 187 -38.00 -0.82 -7.39
CA ARG A 187 -37.99 0.35 -6.51
C ARG A 187 -36.98 1.40 -6.93
N VAL A 188 -37.36 2.67 -6.79
CA VAL A 188 -36.51 3.82 -7.06
C VAL A 188 -35.27 3.78 -6.16
N VAL A 189 -34.10 3.96 -6.76
CA VAL A 189 -32.84 4.05 -6.02
C VAL A 189 -32.75 5.43 -5.38
N LEU A 190 -32.86 5.49 -4.05
CA LEU A 190 -32.68 6.73 -3.31
C LEU A 190 -31.19 7.09 -3.24
N THR A 191 -30.86 8.31 -3.67
CA THR A 191 -29.48 8.84 -3.73
C THR A 191 -29.20 9.79 -2.57
N CYS A 192 -27.92 10.14 -2.37
CA CYS A 192 -27.56 11.16 -1.38
C CYS A 192 -28.23 12.50 -1.70
N ARG A 193 -28.52 12.83 -2.98
CA ARG A 193 -29.28 14.04 -3.32
C ARG A 193 -30.68 14.04 -2.72
N HIS A 194 -31.40 12.91 -2.78
CA HIS A 194 -32.73 12.83 -2.18
C HIS A 194 -32.67 13.01 -0.66
N LEU A 195 -31.65 12.41 -0.02
CA LEU A 195 -31.40 12.58 1.41
C LEU A 195 -31.13 14.05 1.76
N LEU A 196 -30.25 14.74 1.01
CA LEU A 196 -29.90 16.15 1.24
C LEU A 196 -31.07 17.13 1.05
N LYS A 197 -32.02 16.80 0.17
CA LYS A 197 -33.24 17.59 -0.05
C LYS A 197 -34.32 17.34 1.00
N THR A 198 -34.18 16.30 1.81
CA THR A 198 -35.20 15.95 2.80
C THR A 198 -35.05 16.83 4.05
N PRO A 199 -36.12 17.48 4.53
CA PRO A 199 -36.05 18.32 5.72
C PRO A 199 -35.57 17.55 6.96
N MET A 200 -34.69 18.19 7.74
CA MET A 200 -34.09 17.59 8.95
C MET A 200 -35.15 17.13 9.97
N VAL A 201 -36.27 17.86 10.08
CA VAL A 201 -37.36 17.52 11.01
C VAL A 201 -37.94 16.13 10.69
N GLU A 202 -38.13 15.81 9.41
CA GLU A 202 -38.71 14.53 9.00
C GLU A 202 -37.70 13.38 9.17
N LEU A 203 -36.42 13.62 8.89
CA LEU A 203 -35.36 12.63 9.12
C LEU A 203 -35.18 12.34 10.61
N LYS A 204 -35.20 13.38 11.47
CA LYS A 204 -35.13 13.22 12.92
C LYS A 204 -36.26 12.33 13.45
N GLY A 205 -37.47 12.48 12.92
CA GLY A 205 -38.64 11.67 13.31
C GLY A 205 -38.52 10.18 12.98
N THR A 206 -37.60 9.79 12.08
CA THR A 206 -37.43 8.39 11.65
C THR A 206 -36.23 7.71 12.28
N VAL A 207 -35.05 8.35 12.28
CA VAL A 207 -33.77 7.73 12.70
C VAL A 207 -33.15 8.39 13.93
N GLY A 208 -33.80 9.41 14.49
CA GLY A 208 -33.26 10.23 15.58
C GLY A 208 -32.32 11.32 15.10
N GLU A 209 -32.15 12.36 15.92
CA GLU A 209 -31.41 13.58 15.54
C GLU A 209 -29.93 13.34 15.24
N GLY A 210 -29.25 12.55 16.08
CA GLY A 210 -27.82 12.26 15.90
C GLY A 210 -27.52 11.57 14.57
N ASN A 211 -28.30 10.53 14.23
CA ASN A 211 -28.14 9.80 12.97
C ASN A 211 -28.52 10.66 11.77
N ALA A 212 -29.63 11.40 11.85
CA ALA A 212 -30.05 12.29 10.77
C ALA A 212 -28.96 13.33 10.44
N ARG A 213 -28.38 13.97 11.47
CA ARG A 213 -27.28 14.94 11.30
C ARG A 213 -26.04 14.26 10.71
N LEU A 214 -25.67 13.09 11.21
CA LEU A 214 -24.54 12.31 10.70
C LEU A 214 -24.71 11.97 9.22
N PHE A 215 -25.87 11.42 8.84
CA PHE A 215 -26.12 11.01 7.45
C PHE A 215 -26.15 12.20 6.49
N LEU A 216 -26.68 13.36 6.91
CA LEU A 216 -26.64 14.58 6.10
C LEU A 216 -25.19 15.08 5.91
N ARG A 217 -24.37 15.11 6.96
CA ARG A 217 -22.95 15.49 6.86
C ARG A 217 -22.19 14.56 5.91
N LEU A 218 -22.32 13.25 6.10
CA LEU A 218 -21.67 12.26 5.23
C LEU A 218 -22.18 12.35 3.79
N ALA A 219 -23.45 12.64 3.56
CA ALA A 219 -23.99 12.87 2.22
C ALA A 219 -23.38 14.09 1.52
N GLN A 220 -22.85 15.07 2.27
CA GLN A 220 -22.10 16.22 1.77
C GLN A 220 -20.59 15.93 1.61
N GLY A 221 -20.12 14.77 2.08
CA GLY A 221 -18.70 14.42 2.13
C GLY A 221 -17.97 14.98 3.35
N LEU A 222 -18.71 15.46 4.36
CA LEU A 222 -18.16 15.95 5.62
C LEU A 222 -18.11 14.80 6.63
N ASP A 223 -16.90 14.41 6.99
CA ASP A 223 -16.62 13.30 7.89
C ASP A 223 -15.44 13.67 8.79
N ASP A 224 -15.73 13.92 10.06
CA ASP A 224 -14.73 14.30 11.07
C ASP A 224 -14.21 13.08 11.85
N SER A 225 -14.49 11.87 11.37
CA SER A 225 -14.04 10.64 12.02
C SER A 225 -12.53 10.50 11.91
N ASP A 226 -11.87 10.21 13.03
CA ASP A 226 -10.44 9.92 13.05
C ASP A 226 -10.17 8.42 12.83
N VAL A 227 -8.94 8.11 12.44
CA VAL A 227 -8.41 6.74 12.38
C VAL A 227 -7.93 6.35 13.77
N ILE A 228 -8.77 5.63 14.49
CA ILE A 228 -8.43 5.10 15.82
C ILE A 228 -7.46 3.94 15.63
N ASP A 229 -6.18 4.10 16.02
CA ASP A 229 -5.24 2.98 16.02
C ASP A 229 -5.73 1.92 16.99
N ASN A 230 -6.14 0.80 16.43
CA ASN A 230 -6.66 -0.31 17.19
C ASN A 230 -5.60 -1.38 17.44
N GLY A 231 -4.30 -1.06 17.29
CA GLY A 231 -3.19 -1.95 17.60
C GLY A 231 -3.34 -3.36 17.00
N ASN A 232 -2.70 -4.34 17.64
CA ASN A 232 -3.01 -5.76 17.39
C ASN A 232 -4.36 -6.18 18.04
N ASP A 233 -5.30 -5.25 18.23
CA ASP A 233 -6.34 -5.19 19.26
C ASP A 233 -6.64 -6.51 19.98
N MET A 234 -6.47 -6.48 21.30
CA MET A 234 -6.99 -7.52 22.18
C MET A 234 -8.51 -7.48 22.07
N LYS A 235 -9.08 -8.33 21.21
CA LYS A 235 -10.53 -8.41 21.00
C LYS A 235 -11.23 -8.44 22.35
N LYS A 236 -12.20 -7.54 22.56
CA LYS A 236 -13.03 -7.57 23.78
C LYS A 236 -13.80 -8.88 23.89
N VAL A 237 -14.19 -9.45 22.75
CA VAL A 237 -14.90 -10.73 22.65
C VAL A 237 -14.32 -11.54 21.49
N THR A 238 -14.01 -12.81 21.73
CA THR A 238 -13.67 -13.79 20.69
C THR A 238 -14.86 -14.70 20.46
N THR A 239 -15.39 -14.76 19.24
CA THR A 239 -16.63 -15.50 18.93
C THR A 239 -16.45 -16.49 17.80
N VAL A 240 -17.16 -17.61 17.87
CA VAL A 240 -17.40 -18.53 16.75
C VAL A 240 -18.89 -18.64 16.54
N GLU A 241 -19.34 -18.45 15.30
CA GLU A 241 -20.75 -18.59 14.93
C GLU A 241 -20.95 -19.58 13.80
N ASP A 242 -22.13 -20.20 13.80
CA ASP A 242 -22.64 -20.93 12.66
C ASP A 242 -24.10 -20.55 12.38
N SER A 243 -24.43 -20.45 11.10
CA SER A 243 -25.78 -20.16 10.59
C SER A 243 -26.38 -21.38 9.92
N PHE A 244 -27.65 -21.66 10.19
CA PHE A 244 -28.33 -22.87 9.76
C PHE A 244 -29.44 -22.56 8.75
N ARG A 245 -29.65 -23.47 7.79
CA ARG A 245 -30.81 -23.38 6.90
C ARG A 245 -32.07 -23.59 7.74
N SER A 246 -33.11 -22.81 7.46
CA SER A 246 -34.37 -22.98 8.18
C SER A 246 -34.86 -24.42 8.08
N GLY A 247 -35.25 -24.99 9.22
CA GLY A 247 -35.73 -26.37 9.31
C GLY A 247 -34.67 -27.41 9.65
N THR A 248 -33.38 -27.05 9.71
CA THR A 248 -32.32 -28.04 10.03
C THR A 248 -32.04 -28.20 11.52
N VAL A 249 -32.22 -27.15 12.31
CA VAL A 249 -31.99 -27.18 13.78
C VAL A 249 -33.29 -26.82 14.48
N THR A 250 -34.08 -27.85 14.75
CA THR A 250 -35.48 -27.72 15.21
C THR A 250 -35.77 -28.43 16.53
N ASN A 251 -34.79 -29.18 17.06
CA ASN A 251 -34.91 -29.88 18.34
C ASN A 251 -33.62 -29.78 19.15
N LEU A 252 -33.70 -30.02 20.46
CA LEU A 252 -32.58 -29.85 21.38
C LEU A 252 -31.38 -30.73 21.04
N SER A 253 -31.59 -31.96 20.55
CA SER A 253 -30.51 -32.87 20.15
C SER A 253 -29.71 -32.30 18.97
N SER A 254 -30.40 -31.85 17.92
CA SER A 254 -29.77 -31.21 16.76
C SER A 254 -29.01 -29.94 17.17
N LEU A 255 -29.55 -29.17 18.13
CA LEU A 255 -28.92 -27.94 18.63
C LEU A 255 -27.68 -28.24 19.49
N ASP A 256 -27.75 -29.23 20.37
CA ASP A 256 -26.63 -29.69 21.20
C ASP A 256 -25.46 -30.17 20.34
N MET A 257 -25.74 -30.93 19.27
CA MET A 257 -24.72 -31.38 18.32
C MET A 257 -24.02 -30.21 17.63
N GLN A 258 -24.76 -29.15 17.26
CA GLN A 258 -24.14 -27.93 16.71
C GLN A 258 -23.37 -27.15 17.78
N CYS A 259 -23.90 -27.08 19.00
CA CYS A 259 -23.25 -26.44 20.13
C CYS A 259 -21.89 -27.11 20.44
N ALA A 260 -21.82 -28.44 20.43
CA ALA A 260 -20.59 -29.20 20.61
C ALA A 260 -19.51 -28.82 19.58
N LYS A 261 -19.91 -28.72 18.29
CA LYS A 261 -19.00 -28.32 17.20
C LYS A 261 -18.50 -26.90 17.38
N ILE A 262 -19.39 -25.96 17.72
CA ILE A 262 -19.02 -24.55 17.91
C ILE A 262 -18.13 -24.39 19.16
N ALA A 263 -18.40 -25.13 20.24
CA ALA A 263 -17.60 -25.12 21.46
C ALA A 263 -16.15 -25.59 21.21
N GLY A 264 -15.96 -26.68 20.46
CA GLY A 264 -14.62 -27.14 20.08
C GLY A 264 -13.87 -26.09 19.25
N ARG A 265 -14.53 -25.49 18.26
CA ARG A 265 -13.94 -24.42 17.44
C ARG A 265 -13.62 -23.16 18.27
N LEU A 266 -14.44 -22.83 19.26
CA LEU A 266 -14.19 -21.70 20.15
C LEU A 266 -12.89 -21.90 20.93
N LEU A 267 -12.65 -23.09 21.47
CA LEU A 267 -11.39 -23.39 22.17
C LEU A 267 -10.16 -23.29 21.25
N SER A 268 -10.22 -23.85 20.05
CA SER A 268 -9.12 -23.70 19.08
C SER A 268 -8.86 -22.23 18.76
N THR A 269 -9.93 -21.46 18.52
CA THR A 269 -9.83 -20.01 18.24
C THR A 269 -9.27 -19.25 19.45
N MET A 270 -9.64 -19.62 20.68
CA MET A 270 -9.09 -19.02 21.91
C MET A 270 -7.61 -19.32 22.07
N ALA A 271 -7.19 -20.56 21.83
CA ALA A 271 -5.79 -20.95 21.91
C ALA A 271 -4.92 -20.20 20.89
N GLU A 272 -5.40 -20.05 19.65
CA GLU A 272 -4.73 -19.24 18.63
C GLU A 272 -4.63 -17.76 19.04
N GLU A 273 -5.71 -17.20 19.59
CA GLU A 273 -5.72 -15.82 20.08
C GLU A 273 -4.73 -15.64 21.24
N ASN A 274 -4.69 -16.56 22.20
CA ASN A 274 -3.74 -16.51 23.32
C ASN A 274 -2.29 -16.66 22.88
N LYS A 275 -2.00 -17.48 21.86
CA LYS A 275 -0.66 -17.52 21.25
C LYS A 275 -0.26 -16.18 20.63
N ARG A 276 -1.24 -15.41 20.12
CA ARG A 276 -1.03 -14.15 19.42
C ARG A 276 -0.81 -12.95 20.35
N VAL A 277 -1.66 -12.81 21.36
CA VAL A 277 -1.68 -11.62 22.24
C VAL A 277 -1.23 -11.90 23.68
N GLY A 278 -0.73 -13.11 23.93
CA GLY A 278 -0.43 -13.60 25.28
C GLY A 278 -1.66 -14.16 25.97
N MET A 279 -1.42 -14.84 27.09
CA MET A 279 -2.49 -15.49 27.87
C MET A 279 -3.41 -14.43 28.48
N ARG A 280 -4.72 -14.58 28.28
CA ARG A 280 -5.75 -13.65 28.75
C ARG A 280 -6.70 -14.34 29.72
N GLU A 281 -7.19 -13.57 30.68
CA GLU A 281 -8.24 -14.05 31.60
C GLU A 281 -9.63 -13.93 30.97
N GLU A 282 -10.37 -15.02 30.99
CA GLU A 282 -11.75 -15.09 30.57
C GLU A 282 -12.69 -14.47 31.62
N ALA A 283 -13.63 -13.63 31.18
CA ALA A 283 -14.64 -13.03 32.03
C ALA A 283 -15.96 -13.80 31.96
N ASN A 284 -16.52 -13.92 30.75
CA ASN A 284 -17.85 -14.50 30.53
C ASN A 284 -17.89 -15.37 29.27
N LEU A 285 -18.72 -16.41 29.29
CA LEU A 285 -19.22 -17.07 28.09
C LEU A 285 -20.48 -16.35 27.61
N ARG A 286 -20.43 -15.77 26.42
CA ARG A 286 -21.56 -15.17 25.71
C ARG A 286 -22.15 -16.17 24.72
N VAL A 287 -23.46 -16.36 24.82
CA VAL A 287 -24.26 -17.21 23.94
C VAL A 287 -25.24 -16.34 23.18
N THR A 288 -25.35 -16.54 21.87
CA THR A 288 -26.28 -15.80 21.02
C THR A 288 -27.00 -16.73 20.06
N VAL A 289 -28.32 -16.57 19.95
CA VAL A 289 -29.16 -17.34 19.03
C VAL A 289 -30.00 -16.44 18.14
N ARG A 290 -30.33 -16.93 16.94
CA ARG A 290 -31.36 -16.36 16.07
C ARG A 290 -32.35 -17.44 15.68
N GLU A 291 -33.62 -17.13 15.82
CA GLU A 291 -34.71 -18.06 15.52
C GLU A 291 -35.54 -17.51 14.35
N LYS A 292 -36.00 -18.38 13.46
CA LYS A 292 -36.94 -17.98 12.40
C LYS A 292 -38.25 -17.53 13.02
N GLY A 293 -38.82 -16.45 12.51
CA GLY A 293 -40.08 -15.88 13.00
C GLY A 293 -39.91 -14.93 14.19
N ILE A 294 -38.76 -14.95 14.87
CA ILE A 294 -38.44 -13.99 15.93
C ILE A 294 -37.50 -12.91 15.38
N ARG A 295 -37.87 -11.65 15.59
CA ARG A 295 -37.08 -10.53 15.09
C ARG A 295 -35.79 -10.36 15.91
N GLY A 296 -34.65 -10.40 15.22
CA GLY A 296 -33.34 -10.08 15.81
C GLY A 296 -32.59 -11.27 16.41
N ARG A 297 -31.42 -10.98 17.00
CA ARG A 297 -30.60 -11.94 17.77
C ARG A 297 -30.92 -11.79 19.25
N ARG A 298 -30.88 -12.89 20.01
CA ARG A 298 -30.99 -12.88 21.48
C ARG A 298 -29.69 -13.40 22.07
N SER A 299 -29.17 -12.72 23.08
CA SER A 299 -27.90 -13.07 23.71
C SER A 299 -28.04 -13.15 25.23
N LYS A 300 -27.19 -13.98 25.84
CA LYS A 300 -26.99 -14.04 27.29
C LYS A 300 -25.50 -14.26 27.57
N SER A 301 -24.97 -13.61 28.59
CA SER A 301 -23.60 -13.82 29.07
C SER A 301 -23.66 -14.45 30.47
N VAL A 302 -22.80 -15.44 30.71
CA VAL A 302 -22.64 -16.09 32.01
C VAL A 302 -21.17 -16.10 32.41
N PRO A 303 -20.85 -16.05 33.72
CA PRO A 303 -19.46 -16.07 34.16
C PRO A 303 -18.67 -17.26 33.61
N TRP A 304 -17.42 -17.02 33.24
CA TRP A 304 -16.53 -18.09 32.81
C TRP A 304 -16.19 -19.01 34.00
N PRO A 305 -16.18 -20.35 33.84
CA PRO A 305 -15.89 -21.28 34.92
C PRO A 305 -14.47 -21.12 35.47
N ARG A 306 -14.29 -21.33 36.78
CA ARG A 306 -12.97 -21.35 37.45
C ARG A 306 -12.32 -22.75 37.48
N VAL A 307 -12.77 -23.66 36.62
CA VAL A 307 -12.26 -25.03 36.50
C VAL A 307 -11.57 -25.20 35.15
N ASN A 308 -10.83 -26.30 34.93
CA ASN A 308 -10.29 -26.61 33.61
C ASN A 308 -11.45 -26.71 32.59
N VAL A 309 -11.46 -25.83 31.59
CA VAL A 309 -12.57 -25.69 30.64
C VAL A 309 -12.24 -26.44 29.35
N ASP A 310 -12.99 -27.50 29.10
CA ASP A 310 -12.98 -28.22 27.82
C ASP A 310 -14.23 -27.91 26.99
N ALA A 311 -14.30 -28.48 25.78
CA ALA A 311 -15.42 -28.26 24.87
C ALA A 311 -16.76 -28.73 25.47
N ASN A 312 -16.74 -29.75 26.33
CA ASN A 312 -17.93 -30.29 26.97
C ASN A 312 -18.46 -29.38 28.08
N VAL A 313 -17.58 -28.72 28.84
CA VAL A 313 -17.94 -27.71 29.83
C VAL A 313 -18.60 -26.52 29.12
N ILE A 314 -17.98 -25.99 28.05
CA ILE A 314 -18.55 -24.89 27.26
C ILE A 314 -19.90 -25.29 26.66
N ARG A 315 -20.00 -26.48 26.06
CA ARG A 315 -21.25 -27.01 25.49
C ARG A 315 -22.37 -27.04 26.54
N ARG A 316 -22.11 -27.61 27.72
CA ARG A 316 -23.11 -27.72 28.79
C ARG A 316 -23.60 -26.37 29.27
N LEU A 317 -22.69 -25.43 29.52
CA LEU A 317 -23.02 -24.07 29.94
C LEU A 317 -23.79 -23.32 28.86
N ALA A 318 -23.33 -23.41 27.62
CA ALA A 318 -23.99 -22.80 26.49
C ALA A 318 -25.41 -23.35 26.33
N MET A 319 -25.60 -24.68 26.36
CA MET A 319 -26.92 -25.30 26.23
C MET A 319 -27.87 -24.93 27.36
N ALA A 320 -27.38 -24.74 28.58
CA ALA A 320 -28.18 -24.27 29.71
C ALA A 320 -28.72 -22.85 29.49
N GLU A 321 -28.01 -21.99 28.77
CA GLU A 321 -28.48 -20.64 28.41
C GLU A 321 -29.27 -20.62 27.11
N VAL A 322 -28.86 -21.38 26.10
CA VAL A 322 -29.57 -21.50 24.82
C VAL A 322 -31.01 -21.97 25.05
N SER A 323 -31.24 -22.95 25.94
CA SER A 323 -32.58 -23.48 26.25
C SER A 323 -33.52 -22.42 26.83
N LYS A 324 -32.97 -21.42 27.54
CA LYS A 324 -33.71 -20.26 28.06
C LYS A 324 -33.98 -19.23 26.97
N LEU A 325 -33.09 -19.16 25.97
CA LEU A 325 -33.18 -18.19 24.87
C LEU A 325 -34.13 -18.63 23.76
N ILE A 326 -34.14 -19.90 23.36
CA ILE A 326 -35.05 -20.43 22.32
C ILE A 326 -36.48 -20.53 22.83
N SER A 327 -37.46 -20.06 22.03
CA SER A 327 -38.91 -20.08 22.28
C SER A 327 -39.35 -20.37 23.74
N LYS A 328 -38.89 -19.50 24.65
CA LYS A 328 -38.98 -19.52 26.12
C LYS A 328 -39.49 -20.84 26.74
N GLY A 329 -38.61 -21.85 26.83
CA GLY A 329 -38.71 -22.91 27.84
C GLY A 329 -39.47 -24.20 27.49
N GLY A 330 -39.73 -24.52 26.20
CA GLY A 330 -40.23 -25.86 25.85
C GLY A 330 -40.96 -26.05 24.51
N GLY A 331 -41.12 -25.00 23.69
CA GLY A 331 -41.81 -25.09 22.39
C GLY A 331 -40.94 -25.61 21.23
N SER A 332 -41.59 -25.97 20.12
CA SER A 332 -40.93 -26.18 18.82
C SER A 332 -40.23 -24.90 18.38
N PHE A 333 -38.94 -24.97 18.06
CA PHE A 333 -38.13 -23.84 17.64
C PHE A 333 -37.51 -24.09 16.27
N ASN A 334 -37.05 -23.02 15.61
CA ASN A 334 -36.32 -23.14 14.34
C ASN A 334 -35.08 -22.24 14.40
N CYS A 335 -33.99 -22.80 14.92
CA CYS A 335 -32.74 -22.08 15.09
C CYS A 335 -32.06 -21.88 13.73
N THR A 336 -31.71 -20.63 13.42
CA THR A 336 -31.05 -20.22 12.18
C THR A 336 -29.64 -19.68 12.40
N LEU A 337 -29.23 -19.48 13.66
CA LEU A 337 -27.87 -19.09 14.03
C LEU A 337 -27.61 -19.45 15.49
N LEU A 338 -26.44 -20.01 15.77
CA LEU A 338 -25.86 -20.15 17.10
C LEU A 338 -24.46 -19.53 17.09
N ASN A 339 -24.15 -18.70 18.08
CA ASN A 339 -22.86 -18.06 18.25
C ASN A 339 -22.44 -18.20 19.72
N LEU A 340 -21.23 -18.72 19.94
CA LEU A 340 -20.58 -18.77 21.24
C LEU A 340 -19.37 -17.85 21.22
N GLY A 341 -19.17 -17.11 22.29
CA GLY A 341 -17.97 -16.30 22.43
C GLY A 341 -17.50 -16.15 23.86
N VAL A 342 -16.21 -15.91 24.01
CA VAL A 342 -15.59 -15.55 25.27
C VAL A 342 -15.42 -14.03 25.33
N GLU A 343 -15.95 -13.42 26.37
CA GLU A 343 -15.66 -12.05 26.75
C GLU A 343 -14.44 -12.09 27.67
N TRP A 344 -13.45 -11.27 27.38
CA TRP A 344 -12.20 -11.24 28.14
C TRP A 344 -12.23 -10.16 29.21
N ARG A 345 -11.53 -10.38 30.34
CA ARG A 345 -11.33 -9.32 31.33
C ARG A 345 -10.49 -8.18 30.73
N ALA A 346 -10.80 -6.96 31.13
CA ALA A 346 -9.93 -5.82 30.85
C ALA A 346 -8.61 -6.04 31.59
N SER A 347 -7.49 -5.93 30.88
CA SER A 347 -6.19 -5.84 31.55
C SER A 347 -6.17 -4.52 32.33
N ASN A 348 -5.92 -4.57 33.64
CA ASN A 348 -5.53 -3.38 34.37
C ASN A 348 -4.22 -2.89 33.75
N GLN A 349 -4.27 -1.88 32.88
CA GLN A 349 -3.09 -1.07 32.65
C GLN A 349 -2.73 -0.51 34.02
N SER A 350 -1.52 -0.82 34.49
CA SER A 350 -0.90 -0.13 35.60
C SER A 350 -0.86 1.35 35.23
N SER A 351 -1.86 2.10 35.70
CA SER A 351 -1.64 3.50 35.97
C SER A 351 -0.54 3.51 37.01
N THR A 352 0.64 3.99 36.62
CA THR A 352 1.60 4.52 37.58
C THR A 352 0.90 5.71 38.21
N SER A 353 0.05 5.44 39.19
CA SER A 353 -0.39 6.43 40.14
C SER A 353 0.86 6.82 40.91
N THR A 354 1.49 7.92 40.49
CA THR A 354 2.39 8.64 41.37
C THR A 354 1.55 9.06 42.55
N SER A 355 1.66 8.30 43.64
CA SER A 355 1.08 8.62 44.93
C SER A 355 1.72 9.92 45.39
N THR A 356 1.02 11.03 45.20
CA THR A 356 1.30 12.28 45.90
C THR A 356 0.96 12.04 47.37
N SER A 357 1.94 11.59 48.14
CA SER A 357 1.91 11.65 49.60
C SER A 357 2.06 13.11 50.00
N THR A 358 0.98 13.66 50.54
CA THR A 358 0.95 14.92 51.25
C THR A 358 1.90 14.83 52.44
N SER A 359 3.03 15.55 52.38
CA SER A 359 3.79 15.88 53.58
C SER A 359 4.15 17.37 53.53
N THR A 360 3.55 18.07 54.47
CA THR A 360 3.72 19.48 54.77
C THR A 360 5.13 19.71 55.30
N SER A 361 5.93 20.53 54.62
CA SER A 361 7.00 21.28 55.30
C SER A 361 7.24 22.61 54.61
N THR A 362 7.06 23.65 55.42
CA THR A 362 7.32 25.07 55.18
C THR A 362 8.81 25.32 54.99
N SER A 363 9.20 25.99 53.91
CA SER A 363 10.19 27.08 53.97
C SER A 363 10.28 27.87 52.66
N THR A 364 10.26 29.18 52.87
CA THR A 364 10.48 30.32 51.96
C THR A 364 11.78 30.24 51.15
N SER A 365 11.75 30.65 49.87
CA SER A 365 12.57 31.78 49.34
C SER A 365 12.51 31.94 47.80
N THR A 366 12.11 33.16 47.39
CA THR A 366 12.63 34.01 46.28
C THR A 366 12.88 33.47 44.86
N SER A 367 12.00 33.93 43.96
CA SER A 367 12.26 34.65 42.69
C SER A 367 13.56 34.42 41.89
N SER A 368 13.42 34.13 40.59
CA SER A 368 13.82 35.09 39.54
C SER A 368 13.34 34.68 38.14
N SER A 369 12.91 35.70 37.42
CA SER A 369 12.44 35.76 36.04
C SER A 369 13.60 35.88 35.04
N SER A 370 13.43 35.38 33.82
CA SER A 370 13.96 36.10 32.64
C SER A 370 13.26 35.69 31.34
N SER A 371 12.51 36.64 30.80
CA SER A 371 11.94 36.68 29.45
C SER A 371 12.98 37.13 28.42
N LYS A 372 12.87 36.72 27.16
CA LYS A 372 13.35 37.52 26.02
C LYS A 372 12.50 37.30 24.75
N LYS A 373 11.69 38.34 24.46
CA LYS A 373 11.18 38.84 23.16
C LYS A 373 12.39 39.16 22.21
N ARG A 374 12.34 39.33 20.87
CA ARG A 374 11.32 39.75 19.89
C ARG A 374 11.93 39.83 18.45
N LYS A 375 11.04 40.03 17.44
CA LYS A 375 11.17 40.71 16.11
C LYS A 375 11.95 39.98 14.99
N GLY A 376 11.60 40.07 13.69
CA GLY A 376 10.52 40.75 12.96
C GLY A 376 10.80 40.83 11.44
N SER A 377 9.73 40.71 10.63
CA SER A 377 9.43 41.23 9.26
C SER A 377 10.45 41.24 8.10
N GLY A 378 9.97 40.86 6.90
CA GLY A 378 10.48 41.37 5.60
C GLY A 378 9.95 40.59 4.39
N GLY A 379 9.08 41.20 3.59
CA GLY A 379 8.65 40.69 2.27
C GLY A 379 9.55 41.19 1.13
N GLY A 380 9.52 40.50 -0.02
CA GLY A 380 10.21 40.95 -1.23
C GLY A 380 10.08 39.95 -2.40
N SER A 381 9.27 40.32 -3.39
CA SER A 381 9.15 39.71 -4.72
C SER A 381 10.39 39.96 -5.58
N GLY A 382 10.88 38.94 -6.30
CA GLY A 382 11.87 39.13 -7.38
C GLY A 382 12.73 37.91 -7.63
N GLY A 383 12.31 37.02 -8.53
CA GLY A 383 13.03 35.77 -8.79
C GLY A 383 12.69 35.12 -10.12
N LEU A 384 12.85 35.84 -11.24
CA LEU A 384 12.79 35.22 -12.57
C LEU A 384 13.75 35.92 -13.56
N LYS A 385 15.03 36.04 -13.19
CA LYS A 385 16.14 36.40 -14.11
C LYS A 385 17.47 35.70 -13.81
N LYS A 386 17.50 34.68 -12.93
CA LYS A 386 18.75 34.00 -12.52
C LYS A 386 19.03 32.64 -13.17
N TYR A 387 18.11 32.10 -13.97
CA TYR A 387 18.24 30.72 -14.47
C TYR A 387 18.98 30.55 -15.80
N PHE A 388 19.42 31.61 -16.47
CA PHE A 388 20.15 31.50 -17.74
C PHE A 388 21.64 31.89 -17.66
N ALA A 389 22.12 32.35 -16.51
CA ALA A 389 23.53 32.77 -16.33
C ALA A 389 24.40 31.75 -15.56
N ALA A 390 23.79 30.82 -14.82
CA ALA A 390 24.54 29.89 -13.96
C ALA A 390 25.14 28.71 -14.74
N THR A 391 24.43 28.20 -15.75
CA THR A 391 24.86 27.01 -16.52
C THR A 391 26.01 27.34 -17.47
N THR A 392 26.11 28.58 -17.96
CA THR A 392 27.21 29.02 -18.86
C THR A 392 28.49 29.40 -18.10
N MET A 393 28.41 29.80 -16.82
CA MET A 393 29.60 30.14 -16.03
C MET A 393 30.37 28.90 -15.53
N ILE A 394 29.69 27.79 -15.25
CA ILE A 394 30.34 26.56 -14.80
C ILE A 394 31.11 25.90 -15.95
N LEU A 395 30.65 26.05 -17.19
CA LEU A 395 31.36 25.56 -18.38
C LEU A 395 32.62 26.39 -18.72
N MET A 396 32.64 27.69 -18.38
CA MET A 396 33.81 28.56 -18.58
C MET A 396 34.89 28.39 -17.51
N ALA A 397 34.52 28.00 -16.28
CA ALA A 397 35.49 27.75 -15.20
C ALA A 397 36.31 26.46 -15.41
N VAL A 398 35.77 25.47 -16.12
CA VAL A 398 36.46 24.21 -16.44
C VAL A 398 37.37 24.34 -17.67
N VAL A 399 37.08 25.29 -18.58
CA VAL A 399 37.87 25.52 -19.81
C VAL A 399 39.03 26.52 -19.60
N HIS A 400 39.02 27.32 -18.52
CA HIS A 400 40.04 28.34 -18.26
C HIS A 400 40.83 28.17 -16.96
N GLY A 401 41.25 26.94 -16.64
CA GLY A 401 42.42 26.67 -15.79
C GLY A 401 42.57 27.59 -14.57
N VAL A 402 41.61 27.54 -13.64
CA VAL A 402 41.77 28.22 -12.35
C VAL A 402 42.60 27.32 -11.44
N GLU A 403 43.88 27.62 -11.34
CA GLU A 403 44.81 27.01 -10.38
C GLU A 403 44.34 27.32 -8.95
N GLY A 404 44.02 26.28 -8.16
CA GLY A 404 43.64 26.47 -6.75
C GLY A 404 42.97 25.31 -6.03
N PHE A 405 42.61 24.21 -6.71
CA PHE A 405 42.06 23.02 -6.04
C PHE A 405 42.98 21.81 -6.22
N CYS A 406 43.94 21.65 -5.31
CA CYS A 406 44.80 20.47 -5.26
C CYS A 406 44.03 19.35 -4.56
N ALA A 407 43.24 18.57 -5.31
CA ALA A 407 42.63 17.34 -4.80
C ALA A 407 43.75 16.33 -4.45
N PRO A 408 43.66 15.61 -3.30
CA PRO A 408 44.63 14.56 -2.99
C PRO A 408 44.61 13.50 -4.09
N SER A 409 45.79 12.98 -4.42
CA SER A 409 46.06 12.00 -5.49
C SER A 409 44.96 10.95 -5.66
N ARG A 410 44.35 10.94 -6.86
CA ARG A 410 43.27 10.03 -7.30
C ARG A 410 43.71 8.56 -7.18
N VAL A 411 43.22 7.85 -6.16
CA VAL A 411 43.22 6.37 -6.14
C VAL A 411 41.90 5.89 -6.74
N SER A 412 41.96 5.06 -7.78
CA SER A 412 40.74 4.53 -8.42
C SER A 412 39.93 3.65 -7.45
N ALA A 413 38.60 3.68 -7.55
CA ALA A 413 37.74 2.83 -6.74
C ALA A 413 38.07 1.33 -6.90
N GLY A 414 38.51 0.90 -8.08
CA GLY A 414 38.98 -0.47 -8.32
C GLY A 414 40.24 -0.83 -7.53
N ALA A 415 41.17 0.12 -7.35
CA ALA A 415 42.36 -0.10 -6.51
C ALA A 415 41.98 -0.23 -5.03
N ILE A 416 41.01 0.56 -4.56
CA ILE A 416 40.47 0.49 -3.19
C ILE A 416 39.76 -0.86 -2.97
N GLU A 417 38.92 -1.29 -3.92
CA GLU A 417 38.22 -2.58 -3.82
C GLU A 417 39.20 -3.76 -3.81
N ASN A 418 40.25 -3.73 -4.63
CA ASN A 418 41.29 -4.77 -4.62
C ASN A 418 41.99 -4.88 -3.26
N LEU A 419 42.36 -3.75 -2.66
CA LEU A 419 42.96 -3.71 -1.32
C LEU A 419 42.00 -4.23 -0.25
N VAL A 420 40.71 -3.90 -0.33
CA VAL A 420 39.70 -4.43 0.61
C VAL A 420 39.53 -5.94 0.47
N VAL A 421 39.51 -6.46 -0.77
CA VAL A 421 39.44 -7.91 -1.03
C VAL A 421 40.68 -8.63 -0.51
N GLU A 422 41.86 -8.07 -0.76
CA GLU A 422 43.13 -8.62 -0.31
C GLU A 422 43.23 -8.63 1.23
N ARG A 423 42.78 -7.56 1.89
CA ARG A 423 42.64 -7.50 3.35
C ARG A 423 41.70 -8.58 3.88
N ILE A 424 40.55 -8.82 3.24
CA ILE A 424 39.61 -9.88 3.64
C ILE A 424 40.29 -11.26 3.50
N ARG A 425 41.12 -11.48 2.48
CA ARG A 425 41.90 -12.74 2.34
C ARG A 425 42.88 -12.92 3.48
N PHE A 426 43.69 -11.92 3.81
CA PHE A 426 44.65 -11.99 4.93
C PHE A 426 43.99 -12.25 6.28
N ARG A 427 42.82 -11.64 6.52
CA ARG A 427 42.02 -11.95 7.74
C ARG A 427 41.51 -13.39 7.77
N ARG A 428 41.09 -13.93 6.63
CA ARG A 428 40.59 -15.32 6.55
C ARG A 428 41.71 -16.35 6.71
N SER A 429 42.94 -16.01 6.31
CA SER A 429 44.12 -16.86 6.52
C SER A 429 44.78 -16.68 7.89
N GLY A 430 44.27 -15.77 8.74
CA GLY A 430 44.79 -15.53 10.09
C GLY A 430 46.00 -14.60 10.18
N ASP A 431 46.39 -13.96 9.07
CA ASP A 431 47.48 -12.98 9.03
C ASP A 431 46.93 -11.57 9.27
N PHE A 432 46.71 -11.25 10.54
CA PHE A 432 46.12 -9.97 10.94
C PHE A 432 47.09 -8.80 10.76
N ALA A 433 48.40 -9.03 10.80
CA ALA A 433 49.42 -8.00 10.62
C ALA A 433 49.39 -7.45 9.18
N ALA A 434 49.32 -8.33 8.18
CA ALA A 434 49.16 -7.92 6.78
C ALA A 434 47.80 -7.25 6.53
N ALA A 435 46.74 -7.74 7.15
CA ALA A 435 45.41 -7.13 7.05
C ALA A 435 45.34 -5.72 7.65
N ASP A 436 46.03 -5.47 8.76
CA ASP A 436 46.08 -4.16 9.41
C ASP A 436 47.01 -3.19 8.66
N ALA A 437 48.07 -3.67 8.01
CA ALA A 437 48.90 -2.86 7.11
C ALA A 437 48.08 -2.32 5.92
N ILE A 438 47.25 -3.17 5.30
CA ILE A 438 46.34 -2.73 4.22
C ILE A 438 45.26 -1.78 4.75
N LYS A 439 44.78 -1.98 5.98
CA LYS A 439 43.83 -1.05 6.61
C LYS A 439 44.46 0.35 6.79
N ALA A 440 45.69 0.42 7.28
CA ALA A 440 46.42 1.68 7.43
C ALA A 440 46.70 2.35 6.08
N GLN A 441 46.99 1.56 5.03
CA GLN A 441 47.13 2.07 3.66
C GLN A 441 45.82 2.68 3.13
N LEU A 442 44.68 2.03 3.40
CA LEU A 442 43.37 2.54 3.02
C LEU A 442 43.00 3.80 3.81
N GLU A 443 43.27 3.85 5.12
CA GLU A 443 43.05 5.04 5.94
C GLU A 443 43.93 6.21 5.53
N GLY A 444 45.18 5.95 5.10
CA GLY A 444 46.11 6.94 4.58
C GLY A 444 45.68 7.58 3.26
N VAL A 445 44.76 6.96 2.52
CA VAL A 445 44.11 7.54 1.31
C VAL A 445 42.69 8.01 1.58
N GLY A 446 42.34 8.19 2.86
CA GLY A 446 41.04 8.69 3.28
C GLY A 446 39.93 7.65 3.18
N VAL A 447 40.21 6.35 3.29
CA VAL A 447 39.21 5.27 3.24
C VAL A 447 39.10 4.57 4.61
N CYS A 448 37.92 4.65 5.23
CA CYS A 448 37.56 3.88 6.42
C CYS A 448 37.01 2.51 6.04
N VAL A 449 37.48 1.45 6.71
CA VAL A 449 36.98 0.09 6.52
C VAL A 449 36.31 -0.40 7.80
N GLN A 450 35.01 -0.74 7.71
CA GLN A 450 34.20 -1.31 8.78
C GLN A 450 34.02 -2.82 8.57
N ASP A 451 34.40 -3.59 9.58
CA ASP A 451 34.26 -5.03 9.57
C ASP A 451 32.83 -5.45 9.98
N GLN A 452 32.28 -6.43 9.28
CA GLN A 452 30.97 -7.00 9.57
C GLN A 452 31.09 -8.33 10.33
N VAL A 453 30.13 -8.59 11.22
CA VAL A 453 29.99 -9.88 11.91
C VAL A 453 29.77 -10.97 10.85
N GLY A 454 30.67 -11.95 10.76
CA GLY A 454 30.67 -12.99 9.73
C GLY A 454 31.79 -12.89 8.67
N GLY A 455 32.76 -11.98 8.84
CA GLY A 455 34.00 -11.98 8.04
C GLY A 455 33.92 -11.26 6.69
N GLY A 456 32.93 -10.38 6.52
CA GLY A 456 32.88 -9.39 5.44
C GLY A 456 33.40 -8.03 5.92
N ALA A 457 33.74 -7.14 5.00
CA ALA A 457 34.06 -5.75 5.30
C ALA A 457 33.35 -4.81 4.30
N THR A 458 32.87 -3.68 4.80
CA THR A 458 32.36 -2.57 4.01
C THR A 458 33.29 -1.37 4.19
N TRP A 459 33.50 -0.58 3.15
CA TRP A 459 34.35 0.59 3.23
C TRP A 459 33.59 1.86 2.84
N SER A 460 34.02 2.98 3.40
CA SER A 460 33.50 4.33 3.14
C SER A 460 34.66 5.30 3.18
N VAL A 461 34.62 6.39 2.42
CA VAL A 461 35.65 7.43 2.52
C VAL A 461 35.48 8.23 3.82
N LEU A 462 36.58 8.54 4.49
CA LEU A 462 36.67 9.57 5.52
C LEU A 462 36.49 10.93 4.83
N THR A 463 35.23 11.33 4.64
CA THR A 463 34.93 12.73 4.39
C THR A 463 34.83 13.42 5.75
N GLU A 464 35.53 14.54 5.93
CA GLU A 464 35.05 15.52 6.91
C GLU A 464 33.59 15.87 6.58
N PRO A 465 32.75 16.24 7.57
CA PRO A 465 31.29 16.23 7.44
C PRO A 465 30.66 17.27 6.49
N GLU A 466 31.39 17.79 5.50
CA GLU A 466 30.89 18.81 4.58
C GLU A 466 31.11 18.40 3.11
N GLU A 467 30.02 18.51 2.34
CA GLU A 467 29.91 18.42 0.87
C GLU A 467 29.92 17.02 0.22
N HIS A 468 28.80 16.29 0.38
CA HIS A 468 28.24 15.60 -0.78
C HIS A 468 27.88 16.67 -1.82
N VAL A 469 28.65 16.79 -2.90
CA VAL A 469 28.25 17.63 -4.05
C VAL A 469 26.98 17.00 -4.64
N LYS A 470 25.82 17.52 -4.23
CA LYS A 470 24.56 17.26 -4.94
C LYS A 470 24.74 17.83 -6.34
N VAL A 471 24.91 16.96 -7.33
CA VAL A 471 24.82 17.36 -8.73
C VAL A 471 23.36 17.75 -8.97
N GLU A 472 23.08 19.06 -8.97
CA GLU A 472 21.76 19.60 -9.24
C GLU A 472 21.24 19.07 -10.59
N GLY A 473 19.95 18.79 -10.66
CA GLY A 473 19.30 18.23 -11.86
C GLY A 473 18.73 16.82 -11.67
N MET A 474 17.98 16.39 -12.67
CA MET A 474 17.29 15.10 -12.66
C MET A 474 18.26 13.95 -12.91
N SER A 475 18.04 12.81 -12.26
CA SER A 475 18.89 11.63 -12.48
C SER A 475 18.71 11.04 -13.88
N VAL A 476 19.68 10.27 -14.37
CA VAL A 476 19.60 9.55 -15.66
C VAL A 476 18.31 8.70 -15.77
N LEU A 477 17.95 7.98 -14.71
CA LEU A 477 16.69 7.23 -14.66
C LEU A 477 15.45 8.14 -14.60
N GLY A 478 15.57 9.33 -13.98
CA GLY A 478 14.53 10.36 -13.99
C GLY A 478 14.28 10.93 -15.38
N LEU A 479 15.35 11.19 -16.14
CA LEU A 479 15.29 11.62 -17.55
C LEU A 479 14.66 10.53 -18.44
N ALA A 480 15.00 9.25 -18.21
CA ALA A 480 14.38 8.13 -18.91
C ALA A 480 12.86 8.05 -18.66
N HIS A 481 12.44 8.27 -17.41
CA HIS A 481 11.01 8.39 -17.12
C HIS A 481 10.38 9.60 -17.82
N ALA A 482 11.04 10.77 -17.80
CA ALA A 482 10.55 11.97 -18.46
C ALA A 482 10.33 11.76 -19.98
N ALA A 483 11.22 11.00 -20.64
CA ALA A 483 11.08 10.67 -22.05
C ALA A 483 9.80 9.87 -22.34
N VAL A 484 9.50 8.86 -21.52
CA VAL A 484 8.21 8.13 -21.61
C VAL A 484 7.01 9.04 -21.32
N GLY A 485 7.22 10.11 -20.56
CA GLY A 485 6.22 11.14 -20.27
C GLY A 485 5.91 12.09 -21.42
N CYS A 486 6.83 12.27 -22.36
CA CYS A 486 6.67 13.13 -23.54
C CYS A 486 5.64 12.57 -24.53
N VAL A 487 5.36 11.27 -24.45
CA VAL A 487 4.37 10.57 -25.28
C VAL A 487 2.96 10.86 -24.75
N GLU A 488 2.50 12.11 -24.89
CA GLU A 488 1.13 12.55 -24.57
C GLU A 488 0.17 12.26 -25.74
N ASP A 489 -1.11 12.00 -25.43
CA ASP A 489 -2.10 11.54 -26.42
C ASP A 489 -2.46 12.59 -27.50
N ASP A 490 -2.05 13.86 -27.34
CA ASP A 490 -2.36 14.98 -28.25
C ASP A 490 -1.11 15.63 -28.89
N ALA A 491 0.11 15.16 -28.60
CA ALA A 491 1.35 15.71 -29.17
C ALA A 491 1.63 15.16 -30.57
N SER A 492 2.21 15.98 -31.45
CA SER A 492 2.60 15.49 -32.79
C SER A 492 3.75 14.49 -32.70
N GLU A 493 3.77 13.47 -33.57
CA GLU A 493 4.80 12.43 -33.56
C GLU A 493 6.23 13.01 -33.67
N GLN A 494 6.40 14.08 -34.46
CA GLN A 494 7.67 14.79 -34.59
C GLN A 494 8.08 15.51 -33.30
N GLU A 495 7.15 16.16 -32.61
CA GLU A 495 7.41 16.87 -31.36
C GLU A 495 7.77 15.89 -30.22
N VAL A 496 7.10 14.74 -30.17
CA VAL A 496 7.44 13.67 -29.22
C VAL A 496 8.87 13.19 -29.49
N ARG A 497 9.22 12.92 -30.76
CA ARG A 497 10.57 12.48 -31.15
C ARG A 497 11.64 13.50 -30.77
N ASP A 498 11.43 14.78 -31.08
CA ASP A 498 12.38 15.85 -30.78
C ASP A 498 12.61 16.04 -29.26
N ASN A 499 11.54 15.93 -28.46
CA ASN A 499 11.63 16.04 -27.00
C ASN A 499 12.32 14.83 -26.37
N VAL A 500 12.01 13.61 -26.85
CA VAL A 500 12.67 12.38 -26.42
C VAL A 500 14.16 12.42 -26.77
N GLU A 501 14.53 12.86 -27.97
CA GLU A 501 15.92 12.99 -28.41
C GLU A 501 16.70 13.98 -27.55
N ARG A 502 16.13 15.17 -27.25
CA ARG A 502 16.74 16.16 -26.35
C ARG A 502 17.01 15.58 -24.96
N LEU A 503 16.07 14.82 -24.41
CA LEU A 503 16.26 14.16 -23.11
C LEU A 503 17.34 13.07 -23.17
N GLY A 504 17.46 12.36 -24.29
CA GLY A 504 18.53 11.42 -24.54
C GLY A 504 19.90 12.09 -24.53
N VAL A 505 20.06 13.22 -25.23
CA VAL A 505 21.31 14.00 -25.24
C VAL A 505 21.68 14.47 -23.83
N VAL A 506 20.73 15.04 -23.08
CA VAL A 506 20.98 15.49 -21.70
C VAL A 506 21.35 14.32 -20.78
N ALA A 507 20.76 13.14 -20.98
CA ALA A 507 21.12 11.94 -20.22
C ALA A 507 22.53 11.44 -20.54
N LEU A 508 22.95 11.51 -21.81
CA LEU A 508 24.30 11.15 -22.24
C LEU A 508 25.34 12.12 -21.68
N GLU A 509 25.11 13.43 -21.80
CA GLU A 509 25.97 14.45 -21.21
C GLU A 509 26.09 14.29 -19.69
N ARG A 510 24.98 13.95 -19.01
CA ARG A 510 25.00 13.69 -17.58
C ARG A 510 25.81 12.43 -17.24
N LEU A 511 25.70 11.35 -18.01
CA LEU A 511 26.52 10.14 -17.80
C LEU A 511 28.02 10.45 -17.95
N GLN A 512 28.38 11.17 -19.02
CA GLN A 512 29.77 11.58 -19.26
C GLN A 512 30.29 12.51 -18.16
N MET A 513 29.47 13.44 -17.69
CA MET A 513 29.81 14.31 -16.55
C MET A 513 29.96 13.51 -15.26
N LEU A 514 29.06 12.55 -14.98
CA LEU A 514 29.17 11.70 -13.79
C LEU A 514 30.41 10.81 -13.84
N GLU A 515 30.83 10.36 -15.03
CA GLU A 515 32.05 9.59 -15.24
C GLU A 515 33.32 10.43 -14.97
N GLN A 516 33.27 11.73 -15.28
CA GLN A 516 34.36 12.68 -15.00
C GLN A 516 34.37 13.18 -13.54
N LEU A 517 33.20 13.25 -12.90
CA LEU A 517 33.04 13.55 -11.49
C LEU A 517 33.45 12.36 -10.62
N ASN A 518 33.84 12.63 -9.39
CA ASN A 518 34.31 11.65 -8.42
C ASN A 518 33.49 10.32 -8.46
N PRO A 519 34.12 9.13 -8.52
CA PRO A 519 33.44 7.82 -8.59
C PRO A 519 32.25 7.63 -7.64
N TYR A 520 32.27 8.29 -6.47
CA TYR A 520 31.19 8.21 -5.48
C TYR A 520 29.85 8.76 -5.97
N THR A 521 29.85 9.84 -6.75
CA THR A 521 28.61 10.45 -7.27
C THR A 521 28.00 9.56 -8.36
N PHE A 522 28.85 9.02 -9.23
CA PHE A 522 28.48 8.02 -10.24
C PHE A 522 27.81 6.79 -9.61
N HIS A 523 28.36 6.28 -8.50
CA HIS A 523 27.85 5.09 -7.83
C HIS A 523 26.48 5.24 -7.17
N THR A 524 26.00 6.45 -6.84
CA THR A 524 24.68 6.60 -6.20
C THR A 524 23.54 6.69 -7.22
N GLU A 525 23.82 7.22 -8.41
CA GLU A 525 22.81 7.54 -9.41
C GLU A 525 22.44 6.35 -10.30
N VAL A 526 23.44 5.61 -10.82
CA VAL A 526 23.25 4.56 -11.85
C VAL A 526 23.52 3.12 -11.36
N MET A 527 23.63 2.92 -10.03
CA MET A 527 23.93 1.63 -9.39
C MET A 527 23.00 0.47 -9.74
N GLY A 528 23.54 -0.75 -9.74
CA GLY A 528 22.78 -1.99 -9.74
C GLY A 528 22.12 -2.24 -11.09
N LYS A 529 20.79 -2.16 -11.12
CA LYS A 529 19.98 -2.35 -12.35
C LYS A 529 19.55 -1.03 -13.00
N LYS A 530 19.85 0.11 -12.38
CA LYS A 530 19.29 1.40 -12.79
C LYS A 530 19.70 1.80 -14.21
N ALA A 531 20.91 1.46 -14.64
CA ALA A 531 21.39 1.75 -16.00
C ALA A 531 20.60 0.97 -17.06
N SER A 532 20.41 -0.35 -16.88
CA SER A 532 19.59 -1.17 -17.78
C SER A 532 18.09 -0.85 -17.71
N ASP A 533 17.60 -0.40 -16.54
CA ASP A 533 16.25 0.17 -16.41
C ASP A 533 16.10 1.45 -17.24
N ALA A 534 17.06 2.38 -17.15
CA ALA A 534 17.03 3.62 -17.92
C ALA A 534 17.09 3.36 -19.43
N ALA A 535 17.97 2.48 -19.89
CA ALA A 535 18.07 2.06 -21.28
C ALA A 535 16.71 1.55 -21.78
N PHE A 536 16.12 0.61 -21.05
CA PHE A 536 14.82 0.05 -21.41
C PHE A 536 13.71 1.10 -21.53
N TRP A 537 13.67 2.08 -20.63
CA TRP A 537 12.64 3.14 -20.68
C TRP A 537 12.85 4.12 -21.83
N PHE A 538 14.09 4.51 -22.14
CA PHE A 538 14.39 5.31 -23.32
C PHE A 538 13.99 4.57 -24.61
N CYS A 539 14.27 3.26 -24.69
CA CYS A 539 13.84 2.42 -25.81
C CYS A 539 12.31 2.41 -25.95
N ILE A 540 11.56 2.22 -24.85
CA ILE A 540 10.09 2.30 -24.88
C ILE A 540 9.58 3.69 -25.29
N ALA A 541 10.30 4.76 -24.96
CA ALA A 541 9.95 6.11 -25.36
C ALA A 541 10.19 6.37 -26.87
N GLY A 542 10.82 5.43 -27.58
CA GLY A 542 11.16 5.58 -29.00
C GLY A 542 12.47 6.33 -29.24
N LEU A 543 13.36 6.39 -28.26
CA LEU A 543 14.69 6.98 -28.44
C LEU A 543 15.56 6.07 -29.31
N GLU A 544 16.27 6.65 -30.28
CA GLU A 544 17.16 5.94 -31.23
C GLU A 544 18.65 6.29 -31.02
N ASN A 545 18.99 6.97 -29.93
CA ASN A 545 20.34 7.47 -29.65
C ASN A 545 21.32 6.34 -29.25
N GLU A 546 22.00 5.78 -30.24
CA GLU A 546 22.94 4.65 -30.08
C GLU A 546 24.05 4.92 -29.04
N SER A 547 24.61 6.15 -29.03
CA SER A 547 25.67 6.52 -28.08
C SER A 547 25.22 6.45 -26.62
N LEU A 548 23.99 6.84 -26.32
CA LEU A 548 23.43 6.71 -24.97
C LEU A 548 23.22 5.24 -24.57
N PHE A 549 22.68 4.43 -25.48
CA PHE A 549 22.48 3.01 -25.20
C PHE A 549 23.79 2.29 -24.94
N GLN A 550 24.84 2.64 -25.69
CA GLN A 550 26.17 2.10 -25.49
C GLN A 550 26.76 2.52 -24.13
N ALA A 551 26.68 3.81 -23.78
CA ALA A 551 27.14 4.28 -22.47
C ALA A 551 26.41 3.61 -21.30
N LEU A 552 25.09 3.40 -21.40
CA LEU A 552 24.30 2.71 -20.37
C LEU A 552 24.64 1.22 -20.27
N ALA A 553 25.02 0.59 -21.37
CA ALA A 553 25.49 -0.78 -21.41
C ALA A 553 26.90 -0.91 -20.81
N ASP A 554 27.81 0.03 -21.06
CA ASP A 554 29.12 0.12 -20.39
C ASP A 554 28.97 0.22 -18.87
N VAL A 555 28.06 1.08 -18.39
CA VAL A 555 27.74 1.18 -16.96
C VAL A 555 27.19 -0.14 -16.41
N SER A 556 26.31 -0.79 -17.16
CA SER A 556 25.73 -2.08 -16.76
C SER A 556 26.78 -3.19 -16.71
N GLU A 557 27.75 -3.18 -17.62
CA GLU A 557 28.90 -4.08 -17.60
C GLU A 557 29.77 -3.88 -16.36
N ALA A 558 30.12 -2.63 -16.06
CA ALA A 558 30.90 -2.28 -14.87
C ALA A 558 30.19 -2.73 -13.58
N GLU A 559 28.88 -2.54 -13.51
CA GLU A 559 28.07 -2.97 -12.37
C GLU A 559 27.98 -4.50 -12.26
N LEU A 560 27.80 -5.21 -13.38
CA LEU A 560 27.84 -6.68 -13.40
C LEU A 560 29.20 -7.22 -12.92
N LYS A 561 30.32 -6.63 -13.38
CA LYS A 561 31.66 -7.00 -12.87
C LYS A 561 31.79 -6.77 -11.35
N ARG A 562 31.17 -5.71 -10.82
CA ARG A 562 31.26 -5.33 -9.40
C ARG A 562 30.46 -6.21 -8.45
N PHE A 563 29.20 -6.51 -8.79
CA PHE A 563 28.29 -7.22 -7.88
C PHE A 563 27.72 -8.52 -8.43
N GLY A 564 27.86 -8.79 -9.72
CA GLY A 564 27.21 -9.92 -10.39
C GLY A 564 27.62 -11.28 -9.84
N SER A 565 28.91 -11.50 -9.54
CA SER A 565 29.38 -12.76 -8.96
C SER A 565 29.13 -12.89 -7.45
N ARG A 566 28.59 -11.88 -6.76
CA ARG A 566 28.29 -11.95 -5.32
C ARG A 566 27.10 -12.89 -5.04
N ASP A 567 27.09 -13.56 -3.89
CA ASP A 567 25.98 -14.47 -3.49
C ASP A 567 24.62 -13.76 -3.42
N LYS A 568 24.62 -12.48 -3.04
CA LYS A 568 23.40 -11.66 -2.97
C LYS A 568 22.82 -11.32 -4.34
N CYS A 569 23.60 -11.41 -5.41
CA CYS A 569 23.12 -11.22 -6.77
C CYS A 569 22.54 -12.53 -7.29
N ARG A 570 21.22 -12.59 -7.46
CA ARG A 570 20.56 -13.81 -7.96
C ARG A 570 20.70 -13.90 -9.47
N VAL A 571 20.62 -15.11 -9.99
CA VAL A 571 20.58 -15.40 -11.44
C VAL A 571 19.54 -14.53 -12.16
N VAL A 572 18.36 -14.35 -11.55
CA VAL A 572 17.26 -13.54 -12.08
C VAL A 572 17.63 -12.05 -12.18
N ASP A 573 18.54 -11.58 -11.33
CA ASP A 573 18.99 -10.20 -11.32
C ASP A 573 19.95 -9.93 -12.49
N VAL A 574 20.84 -10.88 -12.80
CA VAL A 574 21.76 -10.85 -13.95
C VAL A 574 20.98 -11.01 -15.26
N LYS A 575 20.13 -12.04 -15.38
CA LYS A 575 19.28 -12.26 -16.57
C LYS A 575 18.42 -11.04 -16.87
N GLY A 576 17.84 -10.42 -15.85
CA GLY A 576 17.00 -9.23 -16.02
C GLY A 576 17.74 -7.95 -16.46
N ILE A 577 19.07 -7.86 -16.29
CA ILE A 577 19.89 -6.78 -16.86
C ILE A 577 20.10 -7.05 -18.35
N LEU A 578 20.55 -8.26 -18.69
CA LEU A 578 20.88 -8.67 -20.06
C LEU A 578 19.64 -8.66 -20.97
N GLU A 579 18.52 -9.21 -20.51
CA GLU A 579 17.27 -9.24 -21.28
C GLU A 579 16.77 -7.82 -21.63
N LYS A 580 16.94 -6.84 -20.74
CA LYS A 580 16.55 -5.45 -21.01
C LYS A 580 17.43 -4.78 -22.05
N LEU A 581 18.75 -4.99 -21.97
CA LEU A 581 19.69 -4.44 -22.94
C LEU A 581 19.50 -5.08 -24.32
N ALA A 582 19.32 -6.41 -24.38
CA ALA A 582 19.00 -7.12 -25.62
C ALA A 582 17.67 -6.65 -26.22
N ALA A 583 16.67 -6.40 -25.37
CA ALA A 583 15.39 -5.85 -25.78
C ALA A 583 15.51 -4.41 -26.36
N CYS A 584 16.57 -3.65 -26.02
CA CYS A 584 16.84 -2.35 -26.63
C CYS A 584 17.47 -2.44 -28.03
N GLY A 585 17.65 -3.64 -28.59
CA GLY A 585 18.32 -3.83 -29.88
C GLY A 585 19.84 -3.73 -29.81
N LEU A 586 20.41 -3.81 -28.60
CA LEU A 586 21.85 -3.77 -28.41
C LEU A 586 22.45 -5.12 -28.84
N GLU A 587 23.23 -5.12 -29.91
CA GLU A 587 23.89 -6.33 -30.44
C GLU A 587 25.42 -6.23 -30.29
N GLY A 588 26.07 -7.33 -29.90
CA GLY A 588 27.54 -7.42 -29.92
C GLY A 588 28.31 -6.70 -28.81
N HIS A 589 27.65 -6.09 -27.81
CA HIS A 589 28.34 -5.46 -26.69
C HIS A 589 28.90 -6.49 -25.68
N SER A 590 30.12 -6.24 -25.18
CA SER A 590 30.82 -7.06 -24.17
C SER A 590 30.06 -7.30 -22.86
N VAL A 591 29.02 -6.53 -22.54
CA VAL A 591 28.14 -6.74 -21.38
C VAL A 591 27.50 -8.12 -21.40
N PHE A 592 27.18 -8.64 -22.58
CA PHE A 592 26.60 -9.98 -22.75
C PHE A 592 27.61 -11.08 -22.46
N ASP A 593 28.88 -10.91 -22.84
CA ASP A 593 29.95 -11.87 -22.52
C ASP A 593 30.28 -11.87 -21.02
N VAL A 594 30.26 -10.70 -20.39
CA VAL A 594 30.41 -10.56 -18.93
C VAL A 594 29.24 -11.24 -18.21
N GLY A 595 28.00 -10.95 -18.62
CA GLY A 595 26.82 -11.57 -18.07
C GLY A 595 26.80 -13.09 -18.22
N LYS A 596 27.21 -13.61 -19.40
CA LYS A 596 27.33 -15.04 -19.68
C LYS A 596 28.28 -15.72 -18.69
N ARG A 597 29.50 -15.18 -18.53
CA ARG A 597 30.47 -15.73 -17.57
C ARG A 597 29.93 -15.77 -16.14
N ILE A 598 29.26 -14.71 -15.69
CA ILE A 598 28.67 -14.64 -14.35
C ILE A 598 27.54 -15.66 -14.17
N LEU A 599 26.76 -15.93 -15.22
CA LEU A 599 25.72 -16.96 -15.18
C LEU A 599 26.33 -18.37 -15.13
N GLU A 600 27.36 -18.63 -15.93
CA GLU A 600 28.12 -19.89 -15.92
C GLU A 600 28.75 -20.15 -14.54
N GLU A 601 29.36 -19.14 -13.93
CA GLU A 601 29.88 -19.19 -12.54
C GLU A 601 28.78 -19.55 -11.53
N LYS A 602 27.54 -19.13 -11.79
CA LYS A 602 26.36 -19.42 -10.96
C LYS A 602 25.64 -20.72 -11.33
N GLY A 603 26.22 -21.54 -12.21
CA GLY A 603 25.68 -22.84 -12.62
C GLY A 603 24.47 -22.73 -13.56
N GLU A 604 24.35 -21.62 -14.29
CA GLU A 604 23.25 -21.35 -15.19
C GLU A 604 23.75 -21.12 -16.61
N GLU A 605 23.18 -21.85 -17.57
CA GLU A 605 23.51 -21.68 -18.97
C GLU A 605 22.74 -20.49 -19.56
N MET A 606 23.40 -19.71 -20.41
CA MET A 606 22.81 -18.56 -21.09
C MET A 606 22.53 -18.91 -22.55
N ASP A 607 21.24 -18.96 -22.91
CA ASP A 607 20.80 -18.98 -24.31
C ASP A 607 21.19 -17.65 -24.99
N VAL A 608 21.35 -17.65 -26.32
CA VAL A 608 21.61 -16.42 -27.09
C VAL A 608 20.46 -15.43 -26.87
N LEU A 609 20.77 -14.27 -26.27
CA LEU A 609 19.83 -13.18 -26.02
C LEU A 609 19.99 -12.13 -27.12
N THR A 610 19.11 -12.19 -28.12
CA THR A 610 18.90 -11.11 -29.09
C THR A 610 17.58 -10.41 -28.84
N PHE A 611 17.33 -9.29 -29.52
CA PHE A 611 16.01 -8.68 -29.58
C PHE A 611 14.93 -9.69 -30.03
N GLU A 612 15.30 -10.55 -31.00
CA GLU A 612 14.43 -11.59 -31.56
C GLU A 612 14.23 -12.79 -30.63
N SER A 613 14.97 -12.88 -29.52
CA SER A 613 14.82 -13.97 -28.56
C SER A 613 13.40 -13.98 -28.00
N PRO A 614 12.72 -15.15 -27.97
CA PRO A 614 11.39 -15.27 -27.37
C PRO A 614 11.32 -14.74 -25.95
N ARG A 615 12.42 -14.82 -25.16
CA ARG A 615 12.48 -14.29 -23.79
C ARG A 615 12.44 -12.76 -23.75
N SER A 616 13.19 -12.08 -24.61
CA SER A 616 13.22 -10.62 -24.75
C SER A 616 11.85 -10.08 -25.20
N LEU A 617 11.25 -10.74 -26.20
CA LEU A 617 9.90 -10.41 -26.70
C LEU A 617 8.82 -10.69 -25.65
N ILE A 618 8.94 -11.78 -24.87
CA ILE A 618 8.05 -12.06 -23.73
C ILE A 618 8.17 -10.97 -22.66
N TRP A 619 9.36 -10.42 -22.44
CA TRP A 619 9.55 -9.30 -21.51
C TRP A 619 8.81 -8.05 -21.98
N PHE A 620 9.00 -7.65 -23.24
CA PHE A 620 8.25 -6.57 -23.88
C PHE A 620 6.73 -6.79 -23.84
N PHE A 621 6.29 -8.01 -24.14
CA PHE A 621 4.88 -8.40 -24.15
C PHE A 621 4.25 -8.43 -22.75
N ARG A 622 5.01 -8.88 -21.73
CA ARG A 622 4.57 -8.82 -20.33
C ARG A 622 4.40 -7.39 -19.87
N GLN A 623 5.23 -6.46 -20.33
CA GLN A 623 5.08 -5.04 -20.01
C GLN A 623 3.95 -4.37 -20.79
N SER A 624 3.80 -4.64 -22.10
CA SER A 624 2.73 -4.07 -22.93
C SER A 624 1.32 -4.50 -22.47
N ARG A 625 1.18 -5.72 -21.93
CA ARG A 625 -0.08 -6.22 -21.34
C ARG A 625 -0.38 -5.69 -19.94
N ARG A 626 0.58 -5.08 -19.25
CA ARG A 626 0.35 -4.39 -17.97
C ARG A 626 -0.04 -2.94 -18.21
N THR A 627 -1.21 -2.73 -18.80
CA THR A 627 -1.74 -1.41 -19.18
C THR A 627 -1.78 -0.41 -18.01
N ARG A 628 -1.84 -0.88 -16.76
CA ARG A 628 -1.81 -0.04 -15.55
C ARG A 628 -0.41 0.34 -15.09
N GLU A 629 0.58 -0.53 -15.28
CA GLU A 629 1.97 -0.23 -14.96
C GLU A 629 2.54 0.73 -16.01
N VAL A 630 2.26 0.49 -17.29
CA VAL A 630 2.56 1.43 -18.38
C VAL A 630 1.85 2.78 -18.16
N LYS A 631 0.59 2.81 -17.71
CA LYS A 631 -0.11 4.07 -17.36
C LYS A 631 0.48 4.77 -16.12
N ARG A 632 0.84 4.03 -15.07
CA ARG A 632 1.50 4.57 -13.85
C ARG A 632 2.90 5.09 -14.18
N MET A 633 3.60 4.45 -15.11
CA MET A 633 4.91 4.89 -15.59
C MET A 633 4.79 6.11 -16.51
N ARG A 634 3.83 6.16 -17.45
CA ARG A 634 3.50 7.38 -18.20
C ARG A 634 3.11 8.54 -17.28
N GLU A 635 2.44 8.27 -16.16
CA GLU A 635 2.12 9.29 -15.15
C GLU A 635 3.37 9.77 -14.39
N LYS A 636 4.25 8.86 -13.98
CA LYS A 636 5.56 9.22 -13.39
C LYS A 636 6.42 10.00 -14.39
N GLY A 637 6.41 9.57 -15.64
CA GLY A 637 7.09 10.25 -16.74
C GLY A 637 6.51 11.63 -17.00
N ARG A 638 5.18 11.79 -17.04
CA ARG A 638 4.53 13.10 -17.15
C ARG A 638 4.85 14.01 -15.98
N LYS A 639 4.95 13.49 -14.76
CA LYS A 639 5.40 14.26 -13.59
C LYS A 639 6.86 14.70 -13.73
N ALA A 640 7.74 13.80 -14.17
CA ALA A 640 9.15 14.11 -14.42
C ALA A 640 9.30 15.15 -15.54
N TRP A 641 8.58 14.98 -16.66
CA TRP A 641 8.51 15.93 -17.77
C TRP A 641 8.02 17.31 -17.31
N LYS A 642 6.90 17.37 -16.57
CA LYS A 642 6.35 18.63 -16.04
C LYS A 642 7.29 19.34 -15.06
N SER A 643 8.14 18.59 -14.35
CA SER A 643 9.13 19.17 -13.44
C SER A 643 10.34 19.79 -14.13
N LEU A 644 10.54 19.56 -15.44
CA LEU A 644 11.65 20.14 -16.21
C LEU A 644 11.48 21.62 -16.53
N ASN A 645 10.30 22.21 -16.33
CA ASN A 645 10.01 23.64 -16.53
C ASN A 645 10.65 24.22 -17.81
N LEU A 646 10.62 23.46 -18.91
CA LEU A 646 10.95 23.97 -20.24
C LEU A 646 9.80 24.87 -20.64
N GLY A 647 10.04 26.18 -20.59
CA GLY A 647 9.02 27.21 -20.72
C GLY A 647 8.14 27.04 -21.95
N GLY A 648 6.83 27.11 -21.74
CA GLY A 648 5.89 27.38 -22.81
C GLY A 648 5.99 28.83 -23.24
N ASP A 649 6.04 29.08 -24.55
CA ASP A 649 5.15 30.02 -25.20
C ASP A 649 5.20 29.87 -26.72
N GLN A 650 4.08 30.20 -27.37
CA GLN A 650 3.81 30.16 -28.82
C GLN A 650 3.34 28.81 -29.38
N PHE A 651 2.04 28.51 -29.29
CA PHE A 651 1.15 28.44 -30.46
C PHE A 651 -0.31 28.36 -29.97
N GLY A 652 -1.14 29.23 -30.54
CA GLY A 652 -2.40 29.69 -29.96
C GLY A 652 -3.62 28.78 -30.14
N THR A 653 -4.49 28.88 -29.14
CA THR A 653 -5.95 29.00 -29.21
C THR A 653 -6.75 28.03 -30.09
N GLY A 654 -7.56 27.19 -29.44
CA GLY A 654 -8.82 26.74 -30.05
C GLY A 654 -9.41 25.47 -29.46
N ALA A 655 -10.42 25.64 -28.59
CA ALA A 655 -11.47 24.68 -28.27
C ALA A 655 -11.14 23.41 -27.44
N GLY A 656 -11.43 23.52 -26.13
CA GLY A 656 -12.29 22.54 -25.47
C GLY A 656 -11.65 21.26 -24.90
N ARG A 657 -10.80 21.37 -23.87
CA ARG A 657 -10.67 20.30 -22.86
C ARG A 657 -10.72 20.90 -21.46
N GLY A 658 -11.64 20.38 -20.66
CA GLY A 658 -11.99 20.91 -19.35
C GLY A 658 -10.81 20.92 -18.40
N ASN A 659 -10.51 22.11 -17.89
CA ASN A 659 -9.65 22.39 -16.74
C ASN A 659 -9.77 21.32 -15.64
N ILE A 660 -8.72 20.53 -15.44
CA ILE A 660 -8.39 20.02 -14.11
C ILE A 660 -7.62 21.15 -13.46
N LYS A 661 -8.32 21.95 -12.64
CA LYS A 661 -7.68 22.94 -11.78
C LYS A 661 -6.81 22.22 -10.75
N ASP A 662 -5.70 22.86 -10.40
CA ASP A 662 -4.86 22.55 -9.25
C ASP A 662 -5.71 22.51 -7.97
N ASP A 663 -6.15 21.32 -7.57
CA ASP A 663 -7.01 21.12 -6.40
C ASP A 663 -6.22 20.50 -5.24
N GLY A 664 -5.50 21.31 -4.45
CA GLY A 664 -5.13 20.99 -3.05
C GLY A 664 -4.11 19.88 -2.80
N TRP A 665 -3.46 19.33 -3.83
CA TRP A 665 -2.55 18.16 -3.74
C TRP A 665 -1.32 18.34 -2.85
N LEU A 666 -0.93 19.59 -2.56
CA LEU A 666 0.26 19.94 -1.78
C LEU A 666 -0.07 20.42 -0.36
N ASP A 667 -1.34 20.40 0.05
CA ASP A 667 -1.72 20.83 1.39
C ASP A 667 -1.44 19.73 2.42
N MET A 668 -0.19 19.66 2.86
CA MET A 668 0.29 18.74 3.90
C MET A 668 -0.36 18.99 5.28
N THR A 669 -1.17 20.04 5.44
CA THR A 669 -1.85 20.38 6.69
C THR A 669 -3.25 19.75 6.81
N ARG A 670 -3.78 19.18 5.73
CA ARG A 670 -5.10 18.54 5.75
C ARG A 670 -5.03 17.11 6.27
N PRO A 671 -6.04 16.65 7.02
CA PRO A 671 -6.18 15.25 7.38
C PRO A 671 -6.14 14.39 6.12
N LEU A 672 -5.41 13.28 6.17
CA LEU A 672 -5.23 12.38 5.02
C LEU A 672 -5.28 10.93 5.50
N VAL A 673 -6.22 10.18 4.93
CA VAL A 673 -6.47 8.78 5.27
C VAL A 673 -6.30 7.91 4.03
N ILE A 674 -5.66 6.77 4.22
CA ILE A 674 -5.55 5.69 3.24
C ILE A 674 -6.48 4.54 3.66
N ASP A 675 -7.48 4.19 2.84
CA ASP A 675 -8.28 2.96 2.96
C ASP A 675 -7.71 1.89 2.01
N ILE A 676 -7.48 0.71 2.55
CA ILE A 676 -6.93 -0.43 1.84
C ILE A 676 -7.97 -1.52 1.81
N GLY A 677 -8.28 -2.02 0.61
CA GLY A 677 -9.02 -3.25 0.41
C GLY A 677 -8.16 -4.26 -0.34
N CYS A 678 -7.67 -5.30 0.34
CA CYS A 678 -6.90 -6.38 -0.30
C CYS A 678 -7.80 -7.46 -0.92
N GLY A 679 -9.07 -7.53 -0.49
CA GLY A 679 -10.03 -8.47 -1.04
C GLY A 679 -9.54 -9.92 -0.93
N MET A 680 -9.03 -10.35 0.22
CA MET A 680 -8.23 -11.59 0.37
C MET A 680 -8.82 -12.83 -0.30
N GLY A 681 -10.14 -13.04 -0.23
CA GLY A 681 -10.74 -14.19 -0.91
C GLY A 681 -10.84 -14.07 -2.44
N VAL A 682 -10.42 -12.95 -3.01
CA VAL A 682 -10.10 -12.75 -4.43
C VAL A 682 -8.61 -12.98 -4.68
N SER A 683 -7.73 -12.53 -3.79
CA SER A 683 -6.28 -12.64 -3.97
C SER A 683 -5.74 -14.06 -3.72
N LEU A 684 -6.49 -14.90 -2.99
CA LEU A 684 -6.23 -16.34 -2.82
C LEU A 684 -6.71 -17.21 -3.99
N LEU A 685 -7.52 -16.65 -4.90
CA LEU A 685 -8.13 -17.33 -6.06
C LEU A 685 -7.37 -16.96 -7.33
#